data_AF-A0A7Y6MCN5-F1
#
_entry.id   AF-A0A7Y6MCN5-F1
#
_cell.length_a   1.000
_cell.length_b   1.000
_cell.length_c   1.000
_cell.angle_alpha   90.00
_cell.angle_beta   90.00
_cell.angle_gamma   90.00
#
_symmetry.space_group_name_H-M   'P 1'
#
loop_
_entity.id
_entity.type
_entity.pdbx_description
1 polymer ?
#
loop_
_entity_poly.entity_id
_entity_poly.type
_entity_poly.pdbx_seq_one_letter_code
_entity_poly.pdbx_strand_id
1 'polypeptide(L)'
;MRRYRFGRIAAPLAGLYVVAVVASGAVALVTGDPSLLRRLAVGTWGSDLIPSVWWVELVVVAAGLVRGWALWQVLRGRRAGEPGRRGGAAGWLRAALYASAGLMLLDRLPIPGLWWPERLGVLLQGAVVWLWFRVLKGVIPPGRRILALVAGMLSVVLGAAGAVVAELDLAAPAPLMAVVVNREPFRLVWLAVILAAQARDPRWSRATVGIGVFAAVAGHLLPTRFLFASFGLGVDPAMLVVMVVGVLGLSGVVWEARSAHELGGPPPEPSSKPSPARERVPARPWPLAAVAVLLPLVPAAVDLARGSLTAVGRGGAVEGFVRAHASVTASAAWGALDVLVGVGAPAVLVLVAVLRGRRGPLRATIWTLVAVAVLCALSAVVPEAAPAEGEPAGISPLWFGLALAASALVLAALYATAPNATALYGTAPNATAPNGTAPVRRSRRRVLLAALAAAVTLVLVPAADQQRGTFTTAGDCASPNWWEQDREKELPPRTGARAFVCRARAGSTLAYRDTASDQVLLAHGRRLCGVYTRRDPAELDRLRTHEKLGPDDLESVLKDICPAAAAAWADEEAADERAFAEFKAEERRKCAATPRHRPLIKPFRAVVLEEPRWTEVGLEMIDELSGEENGTETRRGRVSSSPGYLSLYLSPEFHVCVTLETYARRPPVETEGWEEVVEVGYLNASGEMTLMDGLSGIVLPDLSLGGRQGHYRVRVHFAWFPWKGERLGTQRLLVMAYPAPGDKVVTYRGRRR
;
A
#
# COMPACT_ATOMS: atom_id res chain seq x y z
N MET A 1 32.52 -22.20 -11.70
CA MET A 1 32.63 -20.72 -11.88
C MET A 1 33.38 -20.26 -13.14
N ARG A 2 34.26 -21.06 -13.78
CA ARG A 2 34.99 -20.66 -15.00
C ARG A 2 34.14 -20.45 -16.28
N ARG A 3 32.84 -20.76 -16.23
CA ARG A 3 31.94 -20.66 -17.38
C ARG A 3 31.58 -19.22 -17.77
N TYR A 4 31.72 -18.24 -16.88
CA TYR A 4 31.34 -16.84 -17.13
C TYR A 4 32.55 -15.92 -16.97
N ARG A 5 32.66 -14.91 -17.84
CA ARG A 5 33.83 -14.01 -17.91
C ARG A 5 34.06 -13.26 -16.61
N PHE A 6 33.00 -12.72 -16.00
CA PHE A 6 33.07 -12.00 -14.73
C PHE A 6 32.56 -12.82 -13.56
N GLY A 7 32.29 -14.12 -13.75
CA GLY A 7 31.76 -14.99 -12.72
C GLY A 7 32.65 -15.09 -11.48
N ARG A 8 33.97 -14.90 -11.62
CA ARG A 8 34.92 -14.89 -10.49
C ARG A 8 34.84 -13.63 -9.63
N ILE A 9 34.40 -12.50 -10.18
CA ILE A 9 34.26 -11.22 -9.46
C ILE A 9 32.81 -11.07 -8.96
N ALA A 10 31.84 -11.45 -9.77
CA ALA A 10 30.43 -11.37 -9.42
C ALA A 10 30.05 -12.26 -8.23
N ALA A 11 30.60 -13.47 -8.15
CA ALA A 11 30.30 -14.41 -7.07
C ALA A 11 30.72 -13.91 -5.68
N PRO A 12 31.97 -13.45 -5.44
CA PRO A 12 32.36 -12.93 -4.13
C PRO A 12 31.61 -11.64 -3.76
N LEU A 13 31.33 -10.75 -4.71
CA LEU A 13 30.54 -9.54 -4.43
C LEU A 13 29.11 -9.88 -3.97
N ALA A 14 28.43 -10.76 -4.69
CA ALA A 14 27.10 -11.23 -4.29
C ALA A 14 27.14 -12.02 -2.98
N GLY A 15 28.17 -12.83 -2.77
CA GLY A 15 28.39 -13.57 -1.53
C GLY A 15 28.60 -12.64 -0.33
N LEU A 16 29.45 -11.63 -0.45
CA LEU A 16 29.70 -10.62 0.59
C LEU A 16 28.41 -9.87 0.93
N TYR A 17 27.64 -9.46 -0.07
CA TYR A 17 26.34 -8.82 0.14
C TYR A 17 25.36 -9.72 0.89
N VAL A 18 25.24 -11.00 0.49
CA VAL A 18 24.38 -11.98 1.18
C VAL A 18 24.82 -12.20 2.63
N VAL A 19 26.13 -12.33 2.87
CA VAL A 19 26.68 -12.45 4.23
C VAL A 19 26.35 -11.22 5.06
N ALA A 20 26.50 -10.01 4.50
CA ALA A 20 26.15 -8.77 5.20
C ALA A 20 24.65 -8.72 5.55
N VAL A 21 23.75 -9.11 4.64
CA VAL A 21 22.30 -9.18 4.90
C VAL A 21 21.99 -10.17 6.02
N VAL A 22 22.53 -11.40 5.96
CA VAL A 22 22.27 -12.44 6.97
C VAL A 22 22.82 -12.04 8.33
N ALA A 23 24.04 -11.49 8.38
CA ALA A 23 24.64 -10.99 9.61
C ALA A 23 23.81 -9.85 10.21
N SER A 24 23.38 -8.89 9.39
CA SER A 24 22.53 -7.78 9.84
C SER A 24 21.17 -8.25 10.33
N GLY A 25 20.60 -9.29 9.71
CA GLY A 25 19.36 -9.89 10.20
C GLY A 25 19.51 -10.66 11.51
N ALA A 26 20.63 -11.35 11.71
CA ALA A 26 20.94 -11.95 13.00
C ALA A 26 21.10 -10.87 14.09
N VAL A 27 21.79 -9.77 13.79
CA VAL A 27 21.91 -8.61 14.70
C VAL A 27 20.52 -8.05 15.00
N ALA A 28 19.69 -7.78 14.00
CA ALA A 28 18.34 -7.25 14.18
C ALA A 28 17.47 -8.12 15.09
N LEU A 29 17.53 -9.45 14.94
CA LEU A 29 16.79 -10.38 15.78
C LEU A 29 17.30 -10.44 17.23
N VAL A 30 18.59 -10.17 17.46
CA VAL A 30 19.20 -10.21 18.80
C VAL A 30 19.07 -8.87 19.52
N THR A 31 19.27 -7.75 18.83
CA THR A 31 19.28 -6.40 19.42
C THR A 31 17.94 -5.69 19.35
N GLY A 32 17.02 -6.14 18.48
CA GLY A 32 15.79 -5.42 18.16
C GLY A 32 16.00 -4.19 17.25
N ASP A 33 17.21 -3.99 16.70
CA ASP A 33 17.51 -2.89 15.78
C ASP A 33 17.66 -3.39 14.32
N PRO A 34 16.62 -3.21 13.47
CA PRO A 34 16.64 -3.66 12.09
C PRO A 34 17.22 -2.64 11.09
N SER A 35 17.71 -1.49 11.56
CA SER A 35 18.09 -0.36 10.70
C SER A 35 19.08 -0.73 9.60
N LEU A 36 20.15 -1.47 9.95
CA LEU A 36 21.16 -1.91 8.98
C LEU A 36 20.62 -2.94 7.99
N LEU A 37 19.85 -3.93 8.47
CA LEU A 37 19.23 -4.95 7.63
C LEU A 37 18.31 -4.29 6.58
N ARG A 38 17.42 -3.40 7.02
CA ARG A 38 16.46 -2.71 6.15
C ARG A 38 17.15 -1.79 5.15
N ARG A 39 18.21 -1.09 5.57
CA ARG A 39 19.03 -0.28 4.67
C ARG A 39 19.68 -1.12 3.56
N LEU A 40 20.20 -2.31 3.88
CA LEU A 40 20.81 -3.21 2.91
C LEU A 40 19.79 -3.89 1.98
N ALA A 41 18.69 -4.39 2.54
CA ALA A 41 17.71 -5.22 1.84
C ALA A 41 16.63 -4.42 1.12
N VAL A 42 16.29 -3.22 1.58
CA VAL A 42 15.19 -2.40 1.06
C VAL A 42 15.68 -1.06 0.53
N GLY A 43 16.69 -0.43 1.16
CA GLY A 43 17.27 0.85 0.76
C GLY A 43 16.91 1.97 1.73
N THR A 44 16.74 3.20 1.26
CA THR A 44 16.31 4.37 2.07
C THR A 44 14.83 4.42 2.38
N TRP A 45 14.07 3.38 2.04
CA TRP A 45 12.66 3.31 2.38
C TRP A 45 12.51 3.36 3.90
N GLY A 46 11.71 4.32 4.38
CA GLY A 46 11.63 4.73 5.78
C GLY A 46 11.64 3.54 6.72
N SER A 47 12.78 3.33 7.40
CA SER A 47 12.97 2.28 8.40
C SER A 47 11.95 2.36 9.51
N ASP A 48 11.35 3.52 9.69
CA ASP A 48 10.51 3.89 10.83
C ASP A 48 9.04 3.54 10.58
N LEU A 49 8.67 3.23 9.33
CA LEU A 49 7.29 2.93 8.92
C LEU A 49 6.90 1.46 9.13
N ILE A 50 7.87 0.57 9.37
CA ILE A 50 7.61 -0.87 9.52
C ILE A 50 7.94 -1.25 10.96
N PRO A 51 7.00 -1.76 11.77
CA PRO A 51 7.34 -2.18 13.13
C PRO A 51 8.35 -3.33 13.11
N SER A 52 9.29 -3.35 14.06
CA SER A 52 10.28 -4.42 14.16
C SER A 52 9.66 -5.63 14.84
N VAL A 53 9.27 -6.61 14.04
CA VAL A 53 8.79 -7.92 14.50
C VAL A 53 9.59 -9.02 13.81
N TRP A 54 9.94 -10.08 14.55
CA TRP A 54 10.91 -11.09 14.10
C TRP A 54 10.60 -11.69 12.72
N TRP A 55 9.32 -11.92 12.41
CA TRP A 55 8.90 -12.50 11.14
C TRP A 55 9.03 -11.51 9.96
N VAL A 56 8.84 -10.21 10.20
CA VAL A 56 9.10 -9.16 9.18
C VAL A 56 10.58 -9.16 8.83
N GLU A 57 11.46 -9.24 9.84
CA GLU A 57 12.90 -9.27 9.57
C GLU A 57 13.33 -10.52 8.79
N LEU A 58 12.67 -11.67 9.00
CA LEU A 58 12.88 -12.85 8.15
C LEU A 58 12.47 -12.60 6.69
N VAL A 59 11.36 -11.90 6.45
CA VAL A 59 10.94 -11.51 5.09
C VAL A 59 11.94 -10.55 4.47
N VAL A 60 12.44 -9.56 5.24
CA VAL A 60 13.46 -8.61 4.78
C VAL A 60 14.78 -9.32 4.44
N VAL A 61 15.22 -10.27 5.26
CA VAL A 61 16.39 -11.12 4.96
C VAL A 61 16.17 -11.89 3.66
N ALA A 62 15.02 -12.54 3.50
CA ALA A 62 14.68 -13.26 2.26
C ALA A 62 14.71 -12.34 1.04
N ALA A 63 14.22 -11.11 1.18
CA ALA A 63 14.26 -10.10 0.13
C ALA A 63 15.72 -9.71 -0.21
N GLY A 64 16.57 -9.52 0.80
CA GLY A 64 18.00 -9.30 0.61
C GLY A 64 18.70 -10.48 -0.08
N LEU A 65 18.34 -11.73 0.23
CA LEU A 65 18.87 -12.91 -0.49
C LEU A 65 18.52 -12.87 -1.98
N VAL A 66 17.28 -12.48 -2.31
CA VAL A 66 16.84 -12.29 -3.71
C VAL A 66 17.64 -11.18 -4.39
N ARG A 67 17.92 -10.06 -3.71
CA ARG A 67 18.80 -9.00 -4.23
C ARG A 67 20.21 -9.50 -4.50
N GLY A 68 20.79 -10.29 -3.59
CA GLY A 68 22.12 -10.89 -3.76
C GLY A 68 22.18 -11.83 -4.98
N TRP A 69 21.14 -12.65 -5.17
CA TRP A 69 20.99 -13.45 -6.39
C TRP A 69 20.90 -12.59 -7.65
N ALA A 70 20.08 -11.53 -7.63
CA ALA A 70 19.92 -10.62 -8.76
C ALA A 70 21.27 -9.94 -9.13
N LEU A 71 22.01 -9.46 -8.13
CA LEU A 71 23.34 -8.87 -8.31
C LEU A 71 24.29 -9.84 -8.99
N TRP A 72 24.31 -11.12 -8.57
CA TRP A 72 25.10 -12.15 -9.24
C TRP A 72 24.68 -12.35 -10.72
N GLN A 73 23.37 -12.38 -11.00
CA GLN A 73 22.86 -12.56 -12.36
C GLN A 73 23.28 -11.42 -13.29
N VAL A 74 23.27 -10.18 -12.79
CA VAL A 74 23.67 -8.98 -13.53
C VAL A 74 25.19 -8.96 -13.73
N LEU A 75 25.97 -9.16 -12.68
CA LEU A 75 27.43 -8.97 -12.74
C LEU A 75 28.20 -10.11 -13.41
N ARG A 76 27.67 -11.34 -13.46
CA ARG A 76 28.45 -12.50 -13.98
C ARG A 76 28.92 -12.36 -15.43
N GLY A 77 28.27 -11.52 -16.22
CA GLY A 77 28.58 -11.29 -17.62
C GLY A 77 28.36 -12.50 -18.55
N ARG A 78 28.97 -12.41 -19.73
CA ARG A 78 28.90 -13.42 -20.81
C ARG A 78 29.54 -14.76 -20.42
N ARG A 79 29.17 -15.83 -21.13
CA ARG A 79 29.92 -17.08 -21.10
C ARG A 79 31.33 -16.88 -21.69
N ALA A 80 32.34 -17.47 -21.04
CA ALA A 80 33.72 -17.37 -21.48
C ALA A 80 33.95 -18.16 -22.78
N GLY A 81 34.73 -17.63 -23.73
CA GLY A 81 35.17 -18.33 -24.95
C GLY A 81 34.44 -17.98 -26.25
N GLU A 82 33.43 -17.12 -26.25
CA GLU A 82 32.68 -16.77 -27.47
C GLU A 82 33.23 -15.49 -28.15
N PRO A 83 33.89 -15.57 -29.32
CA PRO A 83 34.22 -14.39 -30.11
C PRO A 83 32.92 -13.72 -30.57
N GLY A 84 32.61 -12.56 -29.99
CA GLY A 84 31.43 -11.81 -30.38
C GLY A 84 31.63 -11.24 -31.77
N ARG A 85 30.73 -11.55 -32.71
CA ARG A 85 30.68 -10.88 -34.02
C ARG A 85 30.38 -9.39 -33.76
N ARG A 86 31.44 -8.58 -33.75
CA ARG A 86 31.40 -7.14 -33.47
C ARG A 86 30.95 -6.42 -34.73
N GLY A 87 29.65 -6.14 -34.84
CA GLY A 87 29.13 -5.29 -35.90
C GLY A 87 27.67 -5.59 -36.19
N GLY A 88 26.77 -4.70 -35.80
CA GLY A 88 25.34 -4.79 -36.14
C GLY A 88 24.40 -4.42 -35.00
N ALA A 89 23.10 -4.44 -35.30
CA ALA A 89 22.03 -4.05 -34.35
C ALA A 89 22.07 -4.87 -33.05
N ALA A 90 22.50 -6.13 -33.08
CA ALA A 90 22.64 -6.96 -31.88
C ALA A 90 23.74 -6.46 -30.93
N GLY A 91 24.85 -5.91 -31.46
CA GLY A 91 25.90 -5.30 -30.66
C GLY A 91 25.43 -4.05 -29.93
N TRP A 92 24.68 -3.20 -30.63
CA TRP A 92 24.06 -2.00 -30.07
C TRP A 92 22.98 -2.32 -29.05
N LEU A 93 22.06 -3.25 -29.36
CA LEU A 93 21.03 -3.68 -28.41
C LEU A 93 21.64 -4.21 -27.12
N ARG A 94 22.73 -4.99 -27.24
CA ARG A 94 23.46 -5.49 -26.08
C ARG A 94 24.01 -4.35 -25.22
N ALA A 95 24.65 -3.35 -25.83
CA ALA A 95 25.16 -2.19 -25.10
C ALA A 95 24.03 -1.41 -24.42
N ALA A 96 22.92 -1.19 -25.13
CA ALA A 96 21.75 -0.49 -24.62
C ALA A 96 21.11 -1.22 -23.42
N LEU A 97 20.98 -2.56 -23.48
CA LEU A 97 20.45 -3.36 -22.37
C LEU A 97 21.37 -3.32 -21.13
N TYR A 98 22.70 -3.32 -21.30
CA TYR A 98 23.60 -3.16 -20.15
C TYR A 98 23.53 -1.75 -19.55
N ALA A 99 23.48 -0.73 -20.40
CA ALA A 99 23.32 0.65 -19.95
C ALA A 99 21.98 0.83 -19.20
N SER A 100 20.90 0.20 -19.69
CA SER A 100 19.57 0.26 -19.08
C SER A 100 19.57 -0.43 -17.72
N ALA A 101 20.09 -1.66 -17.64
CA ALA A 101 20.28 -2.34 -16.36
C ALA A 101 21.16 -1.54 -15.38
N GLY A 102 22.18 -0.84 -15.87
CA GLY A 102 23.03 0.05 -15.07
C GLY A 102 22.28 1.27 -14.54
N LEU A 103 21.52 1.98 -15.38
CA LEU A 103 20.68 3.11 -14.96
C LEU A 103 19.62 2.66 -13.95
N MET A 104 18.97 1.51 -14.17
CA MET A 104 18.01 0.95 -13.20
C MET A 104 18.65 0.60 -11.86
N LEU A 105 19.95 0.25 -11.82
CA LEU A 105 20.65 0.02 -10.56
C LEU A 105 21.06 1.34 -9.89
N LEU A 106 21.47 2.34 -10.68
CA LEU A 106 21.81 3.69 -10.20
C LEU A 106 20.60 4.37 -9.57
N ASP A 107 19.43 4.24 -10.18
CA ASP A 107 18.14 4.75 -9.68
C ASP A 107 17.75 4.15 -8.33
N ARG A 108 18.29 2.98 -7.98
CA ARG A 108 18.08 2.30 -6.69
C ARG A 108 19.11 2.67 -5.64
N LEU A 109 20.14 3.46 -5.99
CA LEU A 109 21.11 3.93 -5.02
C LEU A 109 20.52 5.10 -4.24
N PRO A 110 20.75 5.17 -2.92
CA PRO A 110 20.24 6.23 -2.07
C PRO A 110 21.08 7.51 -2.20
N ILE A 111 21.26 8.00 -3.43
CA ILE A 111 22.01 9.22 -3.70
C ILE A 111 20.98 10.33 -3.96
N PRO A 112 20.71 11.20 -2.97
CA PRO A 112 19.76 12.29 -3.16
C PRO A 112 20.19 13.20 -4.32
N GLY A 113 19.22 13.64 -5.13
CA GLY A 113 19.46 14.56 -6.25
C GLY A 113 19.89 13.91 -7.57
N LEU A 114 19.92 12.57 -7.70
CA LEU A 114 20.14 11.89 -8.98
C LEU A 114 18.86 11.91 -9.86
N TRP A 115 18.51 13.08 -10.42
CA TRP A 115 17.34 13.23 -11.29
C TRP A 115 17.59 12.81 -12.76
N TRP A 116 18.85 12.86 -13.20
CA TRP A 116 19.21 12.58 -14.60
C TRP A 116 19.11 11.10 -15.05
N PRO A 117 19.28 10.06 -14.19
CA PRO A 117 19.18 8.67 -14.62
C PRO A 117 17.81 8.33 -15.19
N GLU A 118 16.74 8.89 -14.63
CA GLU A 118 15.39 8.70 -15.11
C GLU A 118 15.22 9.24 -16.54
N ARG A 119 15.69 10.48 -16.78
CA ARG A 119 15.63 11.13 -18.11
C ARG A 119 16.44 10.37 -19.17
N LEU A 120 17.67 9.98 -18.82
CA LEU A 120 18.48 9.13 -19.70
C LEU A 120 17.84 7.76 -19.91
N GLY A 121 17.18 7.22 -18.89
CA GLY A 121 16.45 5.96 -18.95
C GLY A 121 15.35 5.98 -20.01
N VAL A 122 14.59 7.06 -20.12
CA VAL A 122 13.54 7.22 -21.14
C VAL A 122 14.12 7.20 -22.57
N LEU A 123 15.18 7.97 -22.81
CA LEU A 123 15.85 8.01 -24.12
C LEU A 123 16.44 6.65 -24.49
N LEU A 124 17.09 6.01 -23.51
CA LEU A 124 17.69 4.70 -23.68
C LEU A 124 16.63 3.63 -23.92
N GLN A 125 15.48 3.70 -23.26
CA GLN A 125 14.37 2.79 -23.48
C GLN A 125 13.83 2.91 -24.91
N GLY A 126 13.72 4.13 -25.45
CA GLY A 126 13.40 4.35 -26.87
C GLY A 126 14.39 3.65 -27.80
N ALA A 127 15.69 3.76 -27.52
CA ALA A 127 16.73 3.05 -28.26
C ALA A 127 16.60 1.52 -28.14
N VAL A 128 16.31 0.99 -26.94
CA VAL A 128 16.08 -0.44 -26.69
C VAL A 128 14.90 -0.96 -27.50
N VAL A 129 13.77 -0.24 -27.51
CA VAL A 129 12.57 -0.60 -28.29
C VAL A 129 12.90 -0.68 -29.79
N TRP A 130 13.56 0.34 -30.33
CA TRP A 130 13.93 0.38 -31.74
C TRP A 130 14.96 -0.70 -32.12
N LEU A 131 15.94 -0.95 -31.26
CA LEU A 131 16.96 -1.97 -31.48
C LEU A 131 16.37 -3.38 -31.42
N TRP A 132 15.40 -3.64 -30.54
CA TRP A 132 14.63 -4.89 -30.54
C TRP A 132 13.90 -5.11 -31.86
N PHE A 133 13.22 -4.08 -32.39
CA PHE A 133 12.58 -4.14 -33.71
C PHE A 133 13.57 -4.55 -34.81
N ARG A 134 14.80 -4.02 -34.78
CA ARG A 134 15.87 -4.37 -35.74
C ARG A 134 16.35 -5.80 -35.57
N VAL A 135 16.63 -6.23 -34.34
CA VAL A 135 17.22 -7.54 -34.01
C VAL A 135 16.27 -8.71 -34.23
N LEU A 136 14.96 -8.48 -34.13
CA LEU A 136 13.92 -9.50 -34.32
C LEU A 136 13.47 -9.67 -35.77
N LYS A 137 14.13 -9.00 -36.73
CA LYS A 137 13.89 -9.21 -38.16
C LYS A 137 14.13 -10.69 -38.51
N GLY A 138 13.10 -11.35 -39.04
CA GLY A 138 13.14 -12.78 -39.43
C GLY A 138 12.72 -13.76 -38.33
N VAL A 139 12.56 -13.32 -37.08
CA VAL A 139 12.11 -14.19 -35.97
C VAL A 139 10.58 -14.17 -35.84
N ILE A 140 9.98 -12.99 -35.99
CA ILE A 140 8.53 -12.77 -35.88
C ILE A 140 7.97 -12.12 -37.13
N PRO A 141 6.67 -12.33 -37.44
CA PRO A 141 6.00 -11.68 -38.56
C PRO A 141 6.07 -10.16 -38.49
N PRO A 142 6.11 -9.46 -39.64
CA PRO A 142 6.27 -8.00 -39.68
C PRO A 142 5.19 -7.25 -38.91
N GLY A 143 3.93 -7.69 -38.96
CA GLY A 143 2.84 -7.05 -38.23
C GLY A 143 3.02 -7.05 -36.71
N ARG A 144 3.42 -8.20 -36.11
CA ARG A 144 3.72 -8.27 -34.67
C ARG A 144 4.92 -7.41 -34.29
N ARG A 145 5.91 -7.33 -35.18
CA ARG A 145 7.10 -6.50 -34.97
C ARG A 145 6.76 -5.01 -34.99
N ILE A 146 5.89 -4.57 -35.90
CA ILE A 146 5.36 -3.19 -35.94
C ILE A 146 4.53 -2.91 -34.69
N LEU A 147 3.65 -3.83 -34.28
CA LEU A 147 2.89 -3.71 -33.04
C LEU A 147 3.79 -3.51 -31.82
N ALA A 148 4.87 -4.30 -31.70
CA ALA A 148 5.84 -4.12 -30.63
C ALA A 148 6.52 -2.74 -30.67
N LEU A 149 6.93 -2.28 -31.86
CA LEU A 149 7.54 -0.96 -32.02
C LEU A 149 6.58 0.15 -31.61
N VAL A 150 5.34 0.13 -32.11
CA VAL A 150 4.33 1.16 -31.80
C VAL A 150 3.99 1.16 -30.31
N ALA A 151 3.69 0.00 -29.72
CA ALA A 151 3.37 -0.11 -28.30
C ALA A 151 4.55 0.31 -27.42
N GLY A 152 5.77 -0.09 -27.76
CA GLY A 152 6.97 0.29 -27.02
C GLY A 152 7.26 1.79 -27.10
N MET A 153 7.18 2.39 -28.29
CA MET A 153 7.41 3.83 -28.47
C MET A 153 6.32 4.66 -27.81
N LEU A 154 5.05 4.25 -27.88
CA LEU A 154 3.97 4.93 -27.19
C LEU A 154 4.15 4.89 -25.66
N SER A 155 4.59 3.74 -25.12
CA SER A 155 4.96 3.64 -23.70
C SER A 155 6.10 4.59 -23.32
N VAL A 156 7.10 4.78 -24.19
CA VAL A 156 8.22 5.72 -23.99
C VAL A 156 7.73 7.16 -24.03
N VAL A 157 6.90 7.53 -25.02
CA VAL A 157 6.36 8.89 -25.17
C VAL A 157 5.46 9.26 -23.99
N LEU A 158 4.55 8.38 -23.58
CA LEU A 158 3.71 8.61 -22.40
C LEU A 158 4.54 8.71 -21.13
N GLY A 159 5.61 7.92 -21.01
CA GLY A 159 6.57 8.04 -19.91
C GLY A 159 7.30 9.38 -19.89
N ALA A 160 7.76 9.86 -21.05
CA ALA A 160 8.41 11.16 -21.19
C ALA A 160 7.43 12.30 -20.86
N ALA A 161 6.19 12.23 -21.35
CA ALA A 161 5.15 13.20 -21.06
C ALA A 161 4.84 13.25 -19.56
N GLY A 162 4.77 12.09 -18.89
CA GLY A 162 4.58 12.02 -17.43
C GLY A 162 5.70 12.69 -16.64
N ALA A 163 6.95 12.46 -17.05
CA ALA A 163 8.09 13.13 -16.42
C ALA A 163 8.06 14.65 -16.63
N VAL A 164 7.69 15.12 -17.83
CA VAL A 164 7.58 16.56 -18.13
C VAL A 164 6.46 17.22 -17.34
N VAL A 165 5.29 16.59 -17.24
CA VAL A 165 4.16 17.11 -16.46
C VAL A 165 4.52 17.22 -14.98
N ALA A 166 5.18 16.18 -14.42
CA ALA A 166 5.61 16.18 -13.03
C ALA A 166 6.69 17.25 -12.74
N GLU A 167 7.65 17.45 -13.65
CA GLU A 167 8.75 18.41 -13.44
C GLU A 167 8.28 19.86 -13.59
N LEU A 168 7.38 20.13 -14.53
CA LEU A 168 6.87 21.47 -14.78
C LEU A 168 5.69 21.84 -13.86
N ASP A 169 5.34 20.94 -12.94
CA ASP A 169 4.18 21.05 -12.04
C ASP A 169 2.91 21.53 -12.76
N LEU A 170 2.72 21.01 -13.98
CA LEU A 170 1.61 21.45 -14.82
C LEU A 170 0.33 20.85 -14.28
N ALA A 171 -0.61 21.72 -13.91
CA ALA A 171 -2.01 21.37 -13.67
C ALA A 171 -2.63 20.83 -14.98
N ALA A 172 -2.34 19.57 -15.29
CA ALA A 172 -2.89 18.89 -16.44
C ALA A 172 -4.34 18.47 -16.14
N PRO A 173 -5.27 18.67 -17.09
CA PRO A 173 -6.64 18.23 -16.90
C PRO A 173 -6.67 16.73 -16.59
N ALA A 174 -7.51 16.32 -15.64
CA ALA A 174 -7.68 14.93 -15.19
C ALA A 174 -7.67 13.86 -16.30
N PRO A 175 -8.34 14.03 -17.47
CA PRO A 175 -8.26 13.06 -18.55
C PRO A 175 -6.87 12.93 -19.20
N LEU A 176 -6.13 14.03 -19.34
CA LEU A 176 -4.75 13.99 -19.83
C LEU A 176 -3.86 13.23 -18.83
N MET A 177 -4.03 13.53 -17.54
CA MET A 177 -3.34 12.80 -16.48
C MET A 177 -3.67 11.31 -16.56
N ALA A 178 -4.94 10.92 -16.67
CA ALA A 178 -5.33 9.52 -16.79
C ALA A 178 -4.64 8.80 -17.97
N VAL A 179 -4.51 9.44 -19.14
CA VAL A 179 -3.80 8.87 -20.30
C VAL A 179 -2.29 8.75 -20.05
N VAL A 180 -1.68 9.79 -19.49
CA VAL A 180 -0.24 9.84 -19.19
C VAL A 180 0.13 8.83 -18.09
N VAL A 181 -0.73 8.67 -17.08
CA VAL A 181 -0.62 7.65 -16.03
C VAL A 181 -0.70 6.25 -16.64
N ASN A 182 -1.57 6.06 -17.63
CA ASN A 182 -1.94 4.73 -18.12
C ASN A 182 -1.02 4.19 -19.24
N ARG A 183 0.29 4.27 -19.06
CA ARG A 183 1.30 3.75 -20.01
C ARG A 183 1.51 2.23 -19.95
N GLU A 184 1.17 1.60 -18.85
CA GLU A 184 1.42 0.18 -18.57
C GLU A 184 0.83 -0.81 -19.59
N PRO A 185 -0.41 -0.65 -20.13
CA PRO A 185 -0.92 -1.58 -21.13
C PRO A 185 -0.04 -1.63 -22.39
N PHE A 186 0.47 -0.48 -22.84
CA PHE A 186 1.36 -0.42 -24.01
C PHE A 186 2.71 -1.10 -23.71
N ARG A 187 3.25 -0.89 -22.52
CA ARG A 187 4.45 -1.58 -22.04
C ARG A 187 4.27 -3.10 -22.01
N LEU A 188 3.13 -3.59 -21.51
CA LEU A 188 2.81 -5.01 -21.46
C LEU A 188 2.66 -5.63 -22.85
N VAL A 189 1.98 -4.96 -23.77
CA VAL A 189 1.87 -5.42 -25.16
C VAL A 189 3.27 -5.52 -25.80
N TRP A 190 4.12 -4.51 -25.60
CA TRP A 190 5.50 -4.54 -26.06
C TRP A 190 6.27 -5.73 -25.46
N LEU A 191 6.30 -5.87 -24.13
CA LEU A 191 6.99 -6.97 -23.44
C LEU A 191 6.47 -8.34 -23.89
N ALA A 192 5.16 -8.52 -24.00
CA ALA A 192 4.57 -9.79 -24.42
C ALA A 192 5.05 -10.22 -25.82
N VAL A 193 5.12 -9.28 -26.77
CA VAL A 193 5.63 -9.57 -28.12
C VAL A 193 7.13 -9.86 -28.09
N ILE A 194 7.93 -9.09 -27.33
CA ILE A 194 9.38 -9.32 -27.20
C ILE A 194 9.65 -10.69 -26.57
N LEU A 195 8.97 -11.05 -25.49
CA LEU A 195 9.13 -12.35 -24.82
C LEU A 195 8.69 -13.50 -25.72
N ALA A 196 7.61 -13.34 -26.48
CA ALA A 196 7.18 -14.31 -27.48
C ALA A 196 8.18 -14.45 -28.65
N ALA A 197 8.94 -13.41 -28.96
CA ALA A 197 10.00 -13.44 -29.95
C ALA A 197 11.26 -14.12 -29.38
N GLN A 198 11.68 -13.75 -28.16
CA GLN A 198 12.79 -14.41 -27.44
C GLN A 198 12.53 -15.91 -27.24
N ALA A 199 11.27 -16.32 -26.98
CA ALA A 199 10.91 -17.72 -26.84
C ALA A 199 11.05 -18.54 -28.14
N ARG A 200 10.97 -17.88 -29.30
CA ARG A 200 11.13 -18.51 -30.62
C ARG A 200 12.57 -18.47 -31.11
N ASP A 201 13.33 -17.50 -30.65
CA ASP A 201 14.70 -17.31 -31.07
C ASP A 201 15.64 -18.13 -30.18
N PRO A 202 16.44 -19.04 -30.76
CA PRO A 202 17.24 -19.97 -30.00
C PRO A 202 18.41 -19.30 -29.27
N ARG A 203 18.71 -18.02 -29.52
CA ARG A 203 19.73 -17.25 -28.79
C ARG A 203 19.40 -17.10 -27.31
N TRP A 204 18.11 -16.98 -26.94
CA TRP A 204 17.70 -16.78 -25.56
C TRP A 204 17.32 -18.09 -24.88
N SER A 205 17.78 -18.25 -23.64
CA SER A 205 17.41 -19.39 -22.84
C SER A 205 15.97 -19.26 -22.34
N ARG A 206 15.30 -20.39 -22.16
CA ARG A 206 13.96 -20.43 -21.52
C ARG A 206 13.94 -19.79 -20.14
N ALA A 207 15.07 -19.84 -19.42
CA ALA A 207 15.21 -19.19 -18.13
C ALA A 207 15.17 -17.66 -18.25
N THR A 208 15.85 -17.07 -19.25
CA THR A 208 15.81 -15.62 -19.49
C THR A 208 14.40 -15.17 -19.86
N VAL A 209 13.72 -15.90 -20.76
CA VAL A 209 12.32 -15.63 -21.11
C VAL A 209 11.42 -15.74 -19.88
N GLY A 210 11.59 -16.78 -19.05
CA GLY A 210 10.81 -16.96 -17.83
C GLY A 210 10.99 -15.82 -16.83
N ILE A 211 12.23 -15.33 -16.64
CA ILE A 211 12.52 -14.16 -15.80
C ILE A 211 11.85 -12.91 -16.38
N GLY A 212 11.86 -12.73 -17.70
CA GLY A 212 11.19 -11.60 -18.35
C GLY A 212 9.66 -11.63 -18.22
N VAL A 213 9.05 -12.83 -18.31
CA VAL A 213 7.61 -13.00 -18.03
C VAL A 213 7.31 -12.64 -16.57
N PHE A 214 8.11 -13.15 -15.64
CA PHE A 214 7.97 -12.81 -14.23
C PHE A 214 8.11 -11.31 -13.99
N ALA A 215 9.08 -10.64 -14.63
CA ALA A 215 9.27 -9.21 -14.55
C ALA A 215 8.09 -8.40 -15.11
N ALA A 216 7.50 -8.84 -16.23
CA ALA A 216 6.32 -8.19 -16.80
C ALA A 216 5.11 -8.30 -15.87
N VAL A 217 4.89 -9.48 -15.27
CA VAL A 217 3.79 -9.71 -14.32
C VAL A 217 4.03 -8.92 -13.03
N ALA A 218 5.20 -9.06 -12.41
CA ALA A 218 5.55 -8.35 -11.19
C ALA A 218 5.51 -6.83 -11.38
N GLY A 219 6.00 -6.32 -12.52
CA GLY A 219 5.96 -4.90 -12.86
C GLY A 219 4.55 -4.34 -13.03
N HIS A 220 3.58 -5.16 -13.43
CA HIS A 220 2.18 -4.74 -13.53
C HIS A 220 1.47 -4.76 -12.18
N LEU A 221 1.79 -5.74 -11.34
CA LEU A 221 1.30 -5.82 -9.97
C LEU A 221 1.91 -4.72 -9.07
N LEU A 222 3.03 -4.13 -9.50
CA LEU A 222 3.69 -3.03 -8.80
C LEU A 222 2.96 -1.70 -9.04
N PRO A 223 2.64 -0.97 -7.96
CA PRO A 223 2.28 0.43 -8.07
C PRO A 223 3.47 1.21 -8.64
N THR A 224 3.29 1.88 -9.77
CA THR A 224 4.30 2.80 -10.32
C THR A 224 4.36 4.12 -9.56
N ARG A 225 3.45 4.36 -8.61
CA ARG A 225 3.30 5.61 -7.87
C ARG A 225 3.10 5.33 -6.38
N PHE A 226 4.20 5.30 -5.64
CA PHE A 226 4.15 5.55 -4.20
C PHE A 226 4.54 7.00 -3.97
N LEU A 227 3.53 7.86 -3.93
CA LEU A 227 3.59 9.15 -3.23
C LEU A 227 3.26 8.86 -1.77
N PHE A 228 4.07 9.46 -0.88
CA PHE A 228 4.13 9.19 0.55
C PHE A 228 2.82 9.57 1.26
N ALA A 229 1.92 8.62 1.48
CA ALA A 229 0.90 8.73 2.50
C ALA A 229 1.42 8.01 3.76
N SER A 230 1.70 8.77 4.83
CA SER A 230 2.04 8.18 6.12
C SER A 230 0.77 7.66 6.77
N PHE A 231 0.70 6.37 7.08
CA PHE A 231 -0.37 5.79 7.87
C PHE A 231 0.13 5.42 9.26
N GLY A 232 -0.78 5.50 10.24
CA GLY A 232 -0.51 5.40 11.68
C GLY A 232 0.13 4.08 12.13
N LEU A 233 0.47 4.06 13.42
CA LEU A 233 1.42 3.20 14.16
C LEU A 233 1.20 1.65 14.14
N GLY A 234 0.42 1.09 13.22
CA GLY A 234 0.25 -0.36 13.04
C GLY A 234 1.19 -0.95 11.97
N VAL A 235 1.52 -2.25 12.07
CA VAL A 235 2.16 -2.97 10.96
C VAL A 235 1.15 -3.03 9.82
N ASP A 236 1.26 -2.16 8.81
CA ASP A 236 0.47 -2.31 7.61
C ASP A 236 1.04 -3.47 6.75
N PRO A 237 0.33 -4.62 6.63
CA PRO A 237 0.79 -5.72 5.80
C PRO A 237 0.93 -5.32 4.34
N ALA A 238 0.18 -4.30 3.88
CA ALA A 238 0.31 -3.79 2.54
C ALA A 238 1.70 -3.20 2.29
N MET A 239 2.26 -2.45 3.25
CA MET A 239 3.60 -1.89 3.14
C MET A 239 4.68 -3.00 3.02
N LEU A 240 4.52 -4.10 3.75
CA LEU A 240 5.40 -5.26 3.62
C LEU A 240 5.29 -5.92 2.25
N VAL A 241 4.07 -6.07 1.72
CA VAL A 241 3.86 -6.60 0.36
C VAL A 241 4.52 -5.67 -0.64
N VAL A 242 4.31 -4.36 -0.57
CA VAL A 242 4.96 -3.36 -1.43
C VAL A 242 6.48 -3.51 -1.41
N MET A 243 7.05 -3.67 -0.22
CA MET A 243 8.49 -3.89 -0.03
C MET A 243 8.96 -5.16 -0.74
N VAL A 244 8.29 -6.29 -0.52
CA VAL A 244 8.61 -7.57 -1.16
C VAL A 244 8.50 -7.45 -2.68
N VAL A 245 7.41 -6.87 -3.18
CA VAL A 245 7.21 -6.71 -4.61
C VAL A 245 8.24 -5.74 -5.20
N GLY A 246 8.64 -4.68 -4.48
CA GLY A 246 9.69 -3.76 -4.90
C GLY A 246 11.05 -4.44 -5.08
N VAL A 247 11.33 -5.47 -4.28
CA VAL A 247 12.49 -6.36 -4.44
C VAL A 247 12.31 -7.29 -5.66
N LEU A 248 11.11 -7.82 -5.89
CA LEU A 248 10.80 -8.61 -7.09
C LEU A 248 10.94 -7.78 -8.39
N GLY A 249 10.77 -6.46 -8.31
CA GLY A 249 11.04 -5.52 -9.40
C GLY A 249 12.45 -5.62 -10.00
N LEU A 250 13.44 -6.14 -9.25
CA LEU A 250 14.80 -6.40 -9.77
C LEU A 250 14.85 -7.45 -10.88
N SER A 251 13.82 -8.27 -11.02
CA SER A 251 13.71 -9.23 -12.12
C SER A 251 13.76 -8.57 -13.50
N GLY A 252 13.30 -7.31 -13.64
CA GLY A 252 13.44 -6.54 -14.88
C GLY A 252 14.90 -6.30 -15.24
N VAL A 253 15.69 -5.80 -14.27
CA VAL A 253 17.14 -5.60 -14.41
C VAL A 253 17.85 -6.92 -14.73
N VAL A 254 17.47 -8.00 -14.05
CA VAL A 254 18.04 -9.33 -14.30
C VAL A 254 17.69 -9.82 -15.72
N TRP A 255 16.45 -9.60 -16.18
CA TRP A 255 16.04 -9.96 -17.53
C TRP A 255 16.82 -9.19 -18.59
N GLU A 256 17.03 -7.88 -18.42
CA GLU A 256 17.79 -7.05 -19.36
C GLU A 256 19.26 -7.48 -19.42
N ALA A 257 19.91 -7.61 -18.26
CA ALA A 257 21.30 -8.05 -18.18
C ALA A 257 21.47 -9.45 -18.79
N ARG A 258 20.59 -10.40 -18.48
CA ARG A 258 20.66 -11.75 -19.07
C ARG A 258 20.37 -11.75 -20.56
N SER A 259 19.42 -10.94 -21.02
CA SER A 259 19.15 -10.77 -22.45
C SER A 259 20.39 -10.23 -23.17
N ALA A 260 21.12 -9.30 -22.56
CA ALA A 260 22.39 -8.78 -23.06
C ALA A 260 23.52 -9.83 -23.03
N HIS A 261 23.56 -10.69 -22.00
CA HIS A 261 24.54 -11.77 -21.88
C HIS A 261 24.39 -12.79 -23.01
N GLU A 262 23.14 -13.15 -23.35
CA GLU A 262 22.80 -14.20 -24.31
C GLU A 262 22.80 -13.71 -25.76
N LEU A 263 22.52 -12.43 -26.01
CA LEU A 263 22.48 -11.85 -27.35
C LEU A 263 23.83 -11.90 -28.12
N GLY A 264 24.94 -12.11 -27.41
CA GLY A 264 26.29 -12.22 -27.99
C GLY A 264 26.76 -13.64 -28.31
N GLY A 265 25.96 -14.67 -28.00
CA GLY A 265 26.31 -16.05 -28.28
C GLY A 265 26.04 -16.43 -29.74
N PRO A 266 26.82 -17.36 -30.34
CA PRO A 266 26.43 -17.96 -31.61
C PRO A 266 25.03 -18.57 -31.45
N PRO A 267 24.17 -18.50 -32.49
CA PRO A 267 22.92 -19.26 -32.46
C PRO A 267 23.30 -20.71 -32.14
N PRO A 268 22.66 -21.35 -31.15
CA PRO A 268 23.01 -22.72 -30.82
C PRO A 268 22.91 -23.54 -32.09
N GLU A 269 23.93 -24.36 -32.35
CA GLU A 269 23.90 -25.26 -33.50
C GLU A 269 22.55 -25.96 -33.50
N PRO A 270 21.83 -25.96 -34.65
CA PRO A 270 20.55 -26.63 -34.75
C PRO A 270 20.79 -28.06 -34.28
N SER A 271 20.24 -28.38 -33.11
CA SER A 271 20.40 -29.69 -32.50
C SER A 271 19.95 -30.71 -33.54
N SER A 272 20.91 -31.43 -34.11
CA SER A 272 20.68 -32.48 -35.09
C SER A 272 19.90 -33.65 -34.49
N LYS A 273 19.66 -33.66 -33.17
CA LYS A 273 18.67 -34.55 -32.59
C LYS A 273 17.31 -34.22 -33.21
N PRO A 274 16.73 -35.15 -34.00
CA PRO A 274 15.40 -34.96 -34.54
C PRO A 274 14.49 -34.60 -33.37
N SER A 275 13.74 -33.50 -33.51
CA SER A 275 12.67 -33.19 -32.55
C SER A 275 11.91 -34.49 -32.36
N PRO A 276 11.86 -35.05 -31.13
CA PRO A 276 11.18 -36.33 -30.90
C PRO A 276 9.81 -36.18 -31.55
N ALA A 277 9.54 -37.06 -32.52
CA ALA A 277 8.33 -37.02 -33.34
C ALA A 277 7.17 -36.71 -32.40
N ARG A 278 6.41 -35.64 -32.71
CA ARG A 278 5.35 -35.09 -31.85
C ARG A 278 4.46 -36.23 -31.34
N GLU A 279 4.84 -36.78 -30.19
CA GLU A 279 4.23 -37.96 -29.63
C GLU A 279 2.90 -37.48 -29.07
N ARG A 280 1.85 -37.62 -29.89
CA ARG A 280 0.48 -37.42 -29.43
C ARG A 280 0.28 -38.44 -28.33
N VAL A 281 0.07 -37.96 -27.11
CA VAL A 281 -0.26 -38.82 -25.98
C VAL A 281 -1.54 -39.57 -26.38
N PRO A 282 -1.58 -40.91 -26.28
CA PRO A 282 -2.76 -41.68 -26.66
C PRO A 282 -4.00 -41.19 -25.90
N ALA A 283 -5.16 -41.25 -26.55
CA ALA A 283 -6.44 -40.82 -25.99
C ALA A 283 -6.65 -41.51 -24.64
N ARG A 284 -6.74 -40.68 -23.61
CA ARG A 284 -6.65 -41.05 -22.19
C ARG A 284 -8.02 -41.20 -21.56
N PRO A 285 -8.11 -41.82 -20.36
CA PRO A 285 -9.37 -42.04 -19.67
C PRO A 285 -10.05 -40.70 -19.39
N TRP A 286 -11.08 -40.43 -20.20
CA TRP A 286 -12.03 -39.32 -20.07
C TRP A 286 -12.55 -39.05 -18.64
N PRO A 287 -12.79 -40.05 -17.75
CA PRO A 287 -13.35 -39.74 -16.43
C PRO A 287 -12.49 -38.79 -15.59
N LEU A 288 -11.16 -38.96 -15.56
CA LEU A 288 -10.29 -38.08 -14.79
C LEU A 288 -10.19 -36.67 -15.38
N ALA A 289 -10.25 -36.56 -16.71
CA ALA A 289 -10.29 -35.27 -17.38
C ALA A 289 -11.59 -34.52 -17.07
N ALA A 290 -12.73 -35.23 -17.07
CA ALA A 290 -14.02 -34.66 -16.69
C ALA A 290 -14.00 -34.15 -15.24
N VAL A 291 -13.45 -34.93 -14.31
CA VAL A 291 -13.29 -34.50 -12.89
C VAL A 291 -12.44 -33.24 -12.78
N ALA A 292 -11.31 -33.16 -13.49
CA ALA A 292 -10.46 -31.96 -13.47
C ALA A 292 -11.18 -30.70 -13.98
N VAL A 293 -12.09 -30.85 -14.95
CA VAL A 293 -12.91 -29.75 -15.49
C VAL A 293 -14.04 -29.38 -14.52
N LEU A 294 -14.71 -30.37 -13.92
CA LEU A 294 -15.85 -30.15 -13.03
C LEU A 294 -15.46 -29.46 -11.72
N LEU A 295 -14.29 -29.77 -11.15
CA LEU A 295 -13.84 -29.21 -9.87
C LEU A 295 -13.92 -27.67 -9.81
N PRO A 296 -13.30 -26.89 -10.71
CA PRO A 296 -13.41 -25.43 -10.70
C PRO A 296 -14.80 -24.90 -11.12
N LEU A 297 -15.64 -25.72 -11.77
CA LEU A 297 -16.99 -25.33 -12.20
C LEU A 297 -17.99 -25.32 -11.04
N VAL A 298 -17.82 -26.19 -10.05
CA VAL A 298 -18.74 -26.29 -8.89
C VAL A 298 -18.80 -24.98 -8.07
N PRO A 299 -17.68 -24.42 -7.56
CA PRO A 299 -17.75 -23.17 -6.79
C PRO A 299 -18.22 -22.00 -7.66
N ALA A 300 -17.81 -21.94 -8.93
CA ALA A 300 -18.28 -20.94 -9.88
C ALA A 300 -19.80 -20.98 -10.10
N ALA A 301 -20.39 -22.18 -10.25
CA ALA A 301 -21.83 -22.34 -10.44
C ALA A 301 -22.63 -21.93 -9.19
N VAL A 302 -22.12 -22.21 -8.00
CA VAL A 302 -22.77 -21.83 -6.74
C VAL A 302 -22.69 -20.32 -6.52
N ASP A 303 -21.55 -19.68 -6.83
CA ASP A 303 -21.43 -18.22 -6.75
C ASP A 303 -22.35 -17.51 -7.75
N LEU A 304 -22.39 -17.99 -8.99
CA LEU A 304 -23.32 -17.50 -10.01
C LEU A 304 -24.78 -17.63 -9.58
N ALA A 305 -25.15 -18.75 -8.93
CA ALA A 305 -26.50 -18.96 -8.40
C ALA A 305 -26.84 -18.01 -7.24
N ARG A 306 -25.84 -17.46 -6.55
CA ARG A 306 -26.00 -16.45 -5.48
C ARG A 306 -25.88 -15.01 -6.00
N GLY A 307 -25.67 -14.81 -7.30
CA GLY A 307 -25.46 -13.49 -7.89
C GLY A 307 -24.05 -12.92 -7.70
N SER A 308 -23.10 -13.70 -7.20
CA SER A 308 -21.69 -13.32 -7.16
C SER A 308 -21.02 -13.65 -8.51
N LEU A 309 -20.23 -12.71 -9.04
CA LEU A 309 -19.41 -12.93 -10.23
C LEU A 309 -17.93 -13.12 -9.90
N THR A 310 -17.53 -12.91 -8.65
CA THR A 310 -16.13 -12.79 -8.19
C THR A 310 -15.74 -13.95 -7.30
N ALA A 311 -14.55 -14.53 -7.49
CA ALA A 311 -14.07 -15.68 -6.70
C ALA A 311 -13.42 -15.29 -5.37
N VAL A 312 -12.80 -14.10 -5.31
CA VAL A 312 -12.20 -13.54 -4.10
C VAL A 312 -13.15 -12.53 -3.46
N GLY A 313 -13.86 -11.74 -4.29
CA GLY A 313 -14.90 -10.82 -3.83
C GLY A 313 -14.37 -9.46 -3.38
N ARG A 314 -15.26 -8.45 -3.46
CA ARG A 314 -15.03 -7.06 -3.04
C ARG A 314 -14.86 -6.96 -1.53
N GLY A 315 -13.63 -7.10 -1.07
CA GLY A 315 -13.30 -7.00 0.36
C GLY A 315 -12.14 -7.87 0.80
N GLY A 316 -11.76 -8.86 0.00
CA GLY A 316 -10.57 -9.67 0.28
C GLY A 316 -9.31 -8.78 0.35
N ALA A 317 -8.38 -9.09 1.25
CA ALA A 317 -7.20 -8.26 1.47
C ALA A 317 -6.34 -8.07 0.22
N VAL A 318 -6.35 -9.03 -0.71
CA VAL A 318 -5.65 -8.89 -2.00
C VAL A 318 -6.36 -7.87 -2.89
N GLU A 319 -7.70 -7.83 -2.91
CA GLU A 319 -8.40 -6.77 -3.63
C GLU A 319 -8.23 -5.42 -2.96
N GLY A 320 -8.33 -5.35 -1.62
CA GLY A 320 -8.04 -4.13 -0.87
C GLY A 320 -6.63 -3.62 -1.17
N PHE A 321 -5.64 -4.52 -1.16
CA PHE A 321 -4.27 -4.22 -1.56
C PHE A 321 -4.19 -3.71 -3.00
N VAL A 322 -4.77 -4.43 -3.96
CA VAL A 322 -4.72 -4.07 -5.37
C VAL A 322 -5.44 -2.73 -5.62
N ARG A 323 -6.58 -2.48 -4.98
CA ARG A 323 -7.34 -1.25 -5.14
C ARG A 323 -6.63 -0.05 -4.52
N ALA A 324 -6.09 -0.22 -3.32
CA ALA A 324 -5.38 0.85 -2.62
C ALA A 324 -4.00 1.13 -3.19
N HIS A 325 -3.34 0.11 -3.75
CA HIS A 325 -1.93 0.22 -4.13
C HIS A 325 -1.72 0.04 -5.64
N ALA A 326 -2.33 -0.93 -6.31
CA ALA A 326 -2.00 -1.21 -7.69
C ALA A 326 -2.45 -0.11 -8.66
N SER A 327 -1.81 -0.06 -9.83
CA SER A 327 -2.24 0.86 -10.90
C SER A 327 -3.70 0.61 -11.28
N VAL A 328 -4.40 1.65 -11.75
CA VAL A 328 -5.81 1.54 -12.21
C VAL A 328 -6.01 0.38 -13.19
N THR A 329 -5.03 0.12 -14.07
CA THR A 329 -5.08 -1.03 -14.98
C THR A 329 -4.85 -2.35 -14.31
N ALA A 330 -3.97 -2.43 -13.32
CA ALA A 330 -3.80 -3.63 -12.51
C ALA A 330 -5.05 -3.92 -11.68
N SER A 331 -5.72 -2.91 -11.15
CA SER A 331 -7.00 -3.05 -10.44
C SER A 331 -8.12 -3.50 -11.37
N ALA A 332 -8.19 -2.95 -12.58
CA ALA A 332 -9.14 -3.41 -13.60
C ALA A 332 -8.81 -4.84 -14.07
N ALA A 333 -7.53 -5.16 -14.29
CA ALA A 333 -7.08 -6.49 -14.69
C ALA A 333 -7.31 -7.53 -13.58
N TRP A 334 -7.14 -7.13 -12.32
CA TRP A 334 -7.50 -7.94 -11.16
C TRP A 334 -8.99 -8.19 -11.10
N GLY A 335 -9.83 -7.15 -11.20
CA GLY A 335 -11.27 -7.32 -11.23
C GLY A 335 -11.71 -8.23 -12.38
N ALA A 336 -11.12 -8.07 -13.57
CA ALA A 336 -11.37 -8.96 -14.70
C ALA A 336 -10.89 -10.39 -14.44
N LEU A 337 -9.73 -10.59 -13.83
CA LEU A 337 -9.22 -11.91 -13.46
C LEU A 337 -10.12 -12.58 -12.42
N ASP A 338 -10.52 -11.85 -11.39
CA ASP A 338 -11.38 -12.36 -10.33
C ASP A 338 -12.76 -12.74 -10.85
N VAL A 339 -13.32 -11.91 -11.75
CA VAL A 339 -14.55 -12.23 -12.48
C VAL A 339 -14.35 -13.48 -13.34
N LEU A 340 -13.26 -13.57 -14.10
CA LEU A 340 -12.99 -14.75 -14.94
C LEU A 340 -12.86 -16.02 -14.11
N VAL A 341 -12.22 -15.96 -12.94
CA VAL A 341 -12.13 -17.11 -12.02
C VAL A 341 -13.52 -17.44 -11.45
N GLY A 342 -14.28 -16.44 -11.01
CA GLY A 342 -15.63 -16.58 -10.45
C GLY A 342 -16.63 -17.18 -11.44
N VAL A 343 -16.55 -16.84 -12.73
CA VAL A 343 -17.41 -17.42 -13.79
C VAL A 343 -16.91 -18.75 -14.34
N GLY A 344 -15.82 -19.31 -13.79
CA GLY A 344 -15.34 -20.66 -14.13
C GLY A 344 -14.38 -20.76 -15.34
N ALA A 345 -13.72 -19.68 -15.75
CA ALA A 345 -12.68 -19.73 -16.80
C ALA A 345 -11.57 -20.78 -16.56
N PRO A 346 -11.15 -21.09 -15.32
CA PRO A 346 -10.22 -22.19 -15.06
C PRO A 346 -10.68 -23.55 -15.60
N ALA A 347 -12.00 -23.83 -15.60
CA ALA A 347 -12.54 -25.07 -16.17
C ALA A 347 -12.32 -25.15 -17.68
N VAL A 348 -12.52 -24.02 -18.39
CA VAL A 348 -12.26 -23.90 -19.84
C VAL A 348 -10.76 -24.07 -20.13
N LEU A 349 -9.89 -23.48 -19.30
CA LEU A 349 -8.44 -23.63 -19.41
C LEU A 349 -8.02 -25.11 -19.29
N VAL A 350 -8.58 -25.83 -18.32
CA VAL A 350 -8.36 -27.28 -18.12
C VAL A 350 -8.83 -28.06 -19.34
N LEU A 351 -10.05 -27.80 -19.81
CA LEU A 351 -10.63 -28.46 -20.98
C LEU A 351 -9.76 -28.28 -22.23
N VAL A 352 -9.34 -27.04 -22.52
CA VAL A 352 -8.46 -26.74 -23.65
C VAL A 352 -7.10 -27.44 -23.52
N ALA A 353 -6.54 -27.51 -22.31
CA ALA A 353 -5.26 -28.18 -22.07
C ALA A 353 -5.35 -29.70 -22.28
N VAL A 354 -6.45 -30.32 -21.83
CA VAL A 354 -6.75 -31.74 -22.06
C VAL A 354 -6.96 -32.01 -23.56
N LEU A 355 -7.83 -31.24 -24.22
CA LEU A 355 -8.16 -31.42 -25.65
C LEU A 355 -6.93 -31.24 -26.55
N ARG A 356 -6.04 -30.29 -26.22
CA ARG A 356 -4.82 -30.09 -27.00
C ARG A 356 -3.78 -31.19 -26.80
N GLY A 357 -3.84 -31.95 -25.69
CA GLY A 357 -3.00 -33.13 -25.43
C GLY A 357 -1.48 -32.86 -25.40
N ARG A 358 -1.05 -31.60 -25.40
CA ARG A 358 0.37 -31.23 -25.45
C ARG A 358 0.92 -31.06 -24.03
N ARG A 359 2.12 -31.60 -23.77
CA ARG A 359 2.80 -31.50 -22.46
C ARG A 359 3.03 -30.05 -22.00
N GLY A 360 3.26 -29.14 -22.94
CA GLY A 360 3.48 -27.71 -22.66
C GLY A 360 2.28 -27.02 -22.03
N PRO A 361 1.14 -26.90 -22.73
CA PRO A 361 -0.06 -26.26 -22.18
C PRO A 361 -0.55 -26.94 -20.91
N LEU A 362 -0.48 -28.27 -20.80
CA LEU A 362 -0.92 -28.95 -19.59
C LEU A 362 -0.10 -28.59 -18.35
N ARG A 363 1.23 -28.46 -18.49
CA ARG A 363 2.07 -27.95 -17.40
C ARG A 363 1.77 -26.50 -17.08
N ALA A 364 1.55 -25.67 -18.10
CA ALA A 364 1.20 -24.26 -17.90
C ALA A 364 -0.13 -24.14 -17.12
N THR A 365 -1.16 -24.90 -17.50
CA THR A 365 -2.45 -24.96 -16.81
C THR A 365 -2.29 -25.40 -15.36
N ILE A 366 -1.52 -26.46 -15.07
CA ILE A 366 -1.27 -26.89 -13.68
C ILE A 366 -0.67 -25.74 -12.86
N TRP A 367 0.37 -25.07 -13.37
CA TRP A 367 1.00 -23.95 -12.66
C TRP A 367 0.06 -22.76 -12.49
N THR A 368 -0.75 -22.44 -13.50
CA THR A 368 -1.77 -21.38 -13.40
C THR A 368 -2.79 -21.70 -12.32
N LEU A 369 -3.33 -22.92 -12.29
CA LEU A 369 -4.30 -23.33 -11.26
C LEU A 369 -3.71 -23.26 -9.86
N VAL A 370 -2.48 -23.74 -9.67
CA VAL A 370 -1.79 -23.64 -8.37
C VAL A 370 -1.57 -22.18 -7.96
N ALA A 371 -1.18 -21.31 -8.89
CA ALA A 371 -0.97 -19.90 -8.59
C ALA A 371 -2.28 -19.21 -8.17
N VAL A 372 -3.38 -19.45 -8.89
CA VAL A 372 -4.71 -18.92 -8.50
C VAL A 372 -5.19 -19.53 -7.19
N ALA A 373 -4.92 -20.82 -6.94
CA ALA A 373 -5.29 -21.45 -5.67
C ALA A 373 -4.59 -20.82 -4.46
N VAL A 374 -3.28 -20.56 -4.57
CA VAL A 374 -2.50 -19.88 -3.53
C VAL A 374 -3.01 -18.46 -3.33
N LEU A 375 -3.34 -17.75 -4.40
CA LEU A 375 -3.90 -16.41 -4.36
C LEU A 375 -5.23 -16.38 -3.58
N CYS A 376 -6.16 -17.28 -3.89
CA CYS A 376 -7.43 -17.40 -3.15
C CYS A 376 -7.22 -17.75 -1.67
N ALA A 377 -6.25 -18.62 -1.35
CA ALA A 377 -5.92 -18.96 0.02
C ALA A 377 -5.32 -17.78 0.79
N LEU A 378 -4.41 -17.01 0.17
CA LEU A 378 -3.84 -15.81 0.77
C LEU A 378 -4.92 -14.75 1.05
N SER A 379 -5.88 -14.57 0.15
CA SER A 379 -6.99 -13.64 0.35
C SER A 379 -7.84 -13.97 1.58
N ALA A 380 -7.97 -15.25 1.95
CA ALA A 380 -8.79 -15.69 3.07
C ALA A 380 -8.06 -15.72 4.42
N VAL A 381 -6.72 -15.73 4.43
CA VAL A 381 -5.92 -15.78 5.66
C VAL A 381 -5.70 -14.38 6.25
N VAL A 382 -5.79 -13.34 5.43
CA VAL A 382 -5.69 -11.96 5.91
C VAL A 382 -7.08 -11.53 6.40
N PRO A 383 -7.22 -11.07 7.65
CA PRO A 383 -8.51 -10.71 8.22
C PRO A 383 -9.22 -9.68 7.32
N GLU A 384 -10.41 -10.05 6.87
CA GLU A 384 -11.24 -9.25 5.98
C GLU A 384 -11.68 -7.94 6.66
N ALA A 385 -11.68 -6.85 5.90
CA ALA A 385 -12.57 -5.74 6.22
C ALA A 385 -14.00 -6.25 5.99
N ALA A 386 -14.91 -5.99 6.93
CA ALA A 386 -16.29 -6.44 6.83
C ALA A 386 -16.89 -6.05 5.46
N PRO A 387 -17.60 -6.97 4.77
CA PRO A 387 -18.25 -6.66 3.50
C PRO A 387 -19.23 -5.50 3.70
N ALA A 388 -19.34 -4.62 2.70
CA ALA A 388 -20.30 -3.54 2.73
C ALA A 388 -21.73 -4.11 2.91
N GLU A 389 -22.52 -3.51 3.81
CA GLU A 389 -23.89 -3.96 4.09
C GLU A 389 -24.70 -4.09 2.80
N GLY A 390 -25.15 -5.32 2.48
CA GLY A 390 -26.03 -5.60 1.36
C GLY A 390 -25.41 -6.35 0.17
N GLU A 391 -24.09 -6.61 0.15
CA GLU A 391 -23.52 -7.51 -0.87
C GLU A 391 -23.79 -8.98 -0.54
N PRO A 392 -24.26 -9.80 -1.50
CA PRO A 392 -24.52 -11.22 -1.27
C PRO A 392 -23.23 -11.96 -0.91
N ALA A 393 -23.22 -12.65 0.23
CA ALA A 393 -22.08 -13.45 0.67
C ALA A 393 -21.79 -14.58 -0.34
N GLY A 394 -20.72 -14.40 -1.12
CA GLY A 394 -20.16 -15.43 -1.98
C GLY A 394 -19.67 -16.64 -1.18
N ILE A 395 -19.29 -17.71 -1.87
CA ILE A 395 -18.55 -18.79 -1.24
C ILE A 395 -17.18 -18.24 -0.80
N SER A 396 -16.71 -18.68 0.37
CA SER A 396 -15.36 -18.34 0.85
C SER A 396 -14.29 -18.62 -0.23
N PRO A 397 -13.33 -17.71 -0.45
CA PRO A 397 -12.23 -17.89 -1.41
C PRO A 397 -11.44 -19.20 -1.20
N LEU A 398 -11.44 -19.75 0.02
CA LEU A 398 -10.81 -21.05 0.33
C LEU A 398 -11.39 -22.21 -0.50
N TRP A 399 -12.69 -22.21 -0.79
CA TRP A 399 -13.30 -23.26 -1.60
C TRP A 399 -12.87 -23.19 -3.06
N PHE A 400 -12.76 -21.98 -3.63
CA PHE A 400 -12.15 -21.79 -4.95
C PHE A 400 -10.70 -22.27 -4.96
N GLY A 401 -9.92 -21.89 -3.95
CA GLY A 401 -8.54 -22.32 -3.80
C GLY A 401 -8.40 -23.85 -3.77
N LEU A 402 -9.24 -24.52 -2.97
CA LEU A 402 -9.26 -25.97 -2.85
C LEU A 402 -9.65 -26.66 -4.16
N ALA A 403 -10.71 -26.20 -4.82
CA ALA A 403 -11.16 -26.74 -6.10
C ALA A 403 -10.08 -26.64 -7.20
N LEU A 404 -9.40 -25.49 -7.28
CA LEU A 404 -8.32 -25.24 -8.23
C LEU A 404 -7.10 -26.12 -7.95
N ALA A 405 -6.70 -26.25 -6.68
CA ALA A 405 -5.60 -27.12 -6.26
C ALA A 405 -5.90 -28.60 -6.56
N ALA A 406 -7.13 -29.05 -6.29
CA ALA A 406 -7.58 -30.40 -6.61
C ALA A 406 -7.56 -30.66 -8.12
N SER A 407 -8.03 -29.72 -8.93
CA SER A 407 -7.96 -29.83 -10.40
C SER A 407 -6.52 -29.93 -10.91
N ALA A 408 -5.62 -29.12 -10.35
CA ALA A 408 -4.19 -29.17 -10.67
C ALA A 408 -3.56 -30.53 -10.33
N LEU A 409 -3.94 -31.13 -9.20
CA LEU A 409 -3.52 -32.46 -8.78
C LEU A 409 -4.01 -33.54 -9.74
N VAL A 410 -5.29 -33.52 -10.12
CA VAL A 410 -5.87 -34.50 -11.06
C VAL A 410 -5.15 -34.39 -12.41
N LEU A 411 -4.88 -33.18 -12.90
CA LEU A 411 -4.08 -32.95 -14.10
C LEU A 411 -2.63 -33.45 -13.97
N ALA A 412 -2.00 -33.28 -12.81
CA ALA A 412 -0.64 -33.78 -12.56
C ALA A 412 -0.60 -35.32 -12.48
N ALA A 413 -1.60 -35.94 -11.86
CA ALA A 413 -1.76 -37.39 -11.79
C ALA A 413 -2.01 -37.98 -13.18
N LEU A 414 -2.90 -37.35 -13.96
CA LEU A 414 -3.05 -37.60 -15.38
C LEU A 414 -1.68 -37.50 -16.04
N TYR A 415 -0.95 -36.39 -15.90
CA TYR A 415 0.36 -36.25 -16.53
C TYR A 415 1.38 -37.36 -16.18
N ALA A 416 1.40 -37.80 -14.92
CA ALA A 416 2.37 -38.76 -14.40
C ALA A 416 2.13 -40.22 -14.84
N THR A 417 0.88 -40.59 -15.12
CA THR A 417 0.48 -41.95 -15.53
C THR A 417 0.70 -42.23 -17.01
N ALA A 418 1.31 -41.32 -17.78
CA ALA A 418 1.52 -41.54 -19.22
C ALA A 418 2.67 -42.53 -19.34
N PRO A 419 2.43 -43.80 -19.72
CA PRO A 419 3.50 -44.76 -19.87
C PRO A 419 4.39 -44.26 -21.00
N ASN A 420 5.71 -44.27 -20.81
CA ASN A 420 6.64 -44.22 -21.93
C ASN A 420 6.51 -45.57 -22.67
N ALA A 421 5.42 -45.74 -23.43
CA ALA A 421 5.03 -46.99 -24.07
C ALA A 421 5.97 -47.40 -25.22
N THR A 422 6.95 -46.56 -25.55
CA THR A 422 7.93 -46.80 -26.62
C THR A 422 9.09 -47.72 -26.21
N ALA A 423 9.18 -48.17 -24.95
CA ALA A 423 10.24 -49.10 -24.52
C ALA A 423 9.85 -50.58 -24.59
N LEU A 424 8.61 -50.95 -24.95
CA LEU A 424 8.15 -52.35 -24.88
C LEU A 424 7.96 -53.08 -26.22
N TYR A 425 8.21 -52.43 -27.37
CA TYR A 425 8.04 -53.06 -28.69
C TYR A 425 9.30 -53.07 -29.57
N GLY A 426 10.47 -52.73 -29.02
CA GLY A 426 11.73 -52.73 -29.75
C GLY A 426 12.68 -53.82 -29.28
N THR A 427 12.81 -54.87 -30.11
CA THR A 427 13.93 -55.82 -30.24
C THR A 427 13.98 -57.06 -29.33
N ALA A 428 13.74 -58.19 -30.02
CA ALA A 428 14.58 -59.38 -30.10
C ALA A 428 14.79 -60.26 -28.85
N PRO A 429 14.45 -61.57 -28.93
CA PRO A 429 14.99 -62.56 -28.02
C PRO A 429 16.46 -62.82 -28.37
N ASN A 430 17.30 -62.94 -27.34
CA ASN A 430 18.66 -63.50 -27.31
C ASN A 430 19.72 -62.50 -26.85
N ALA A 431 19.93 -62.46 -25.53
CA ALA A 431 21.26 -62.51 -24.93
C ALA A 431 21.11 -62.58 -23.40
N THR A 432 21.47 -63.73 -22.85
CA THR A 432 21.74 -63.98 -21.44
C THR A 432 22.83 -63.02 -20.94
N ALA A 433 22.46 -62.03 -20.12
CA ALA A 433 23.40 -61.27 -19.31
C ALA A 433 22.80 -61.06 -17.91
N PRO A 434 23.36 -61.67 -16.86
CA PRO A 434 22.98 -61.39 -15.49
C PRO A 434 23.72 -60.13 -14.99
N ASN A 435 23.07 -59.40 -14.08
CA ASN A 435 23.60 -58.31 -13.25
C ASN A 435 23.67 -56.92 -13.90
N GLY A 436 22.60 -56.16 -13.71
CA GLY A 436 22.60 -54.70 -13.85
C GLY A 436 21.45 -54.09 -13.05
N THR A 437 21.73 -53.68 -11.82
CA THR A 437 20.80 -53.00 -10.91
C THR A 437 20.12 -51.80 -11.59
N ALA A 438 18.81 -51.91 -11.80
CA ALA A 438 17.99 -50.84 -12.36
C ALA A 438 17.90 -49.65 -11.39
N PRO A 439 18.06 -48.39 -11.84
CA PRO A 439 18.12 -47.25 -10.95
C PRO A 439 16.73 -46.85 -10.42
N VAL A 440 16.71 -46.62 -9.12
CA VAL A 440 15.62 -46.13 -8.27
C VAL A 440 15.02 -44.82 -8.82
N ARG A 441 14.02 -44.92 -9.71
CA ARG A 441 13.25 -43.76 -10.22
C ARG A 441 11.93 -43.52 -9.48
N ARG A 442 11.61 -44.33 -8.47
CA ARG A 442 10.34 -44.29 -7.71
C ARG A 442 10.29 -43.22 -6.61
N SER A 443 11.41 -42.65 -6.14
CA SER A 443 11.39 -41.77 -4.95
C SER A 443 10.82 -40.37 -5.19
N ARG A 444 11.08 -39.74 -6.34
CA ARG A 444 10.65 -38.34 -6.61
C ARG A 444 9.13 -38.16 -6.72
N ARG A 445 8.37 -39.23 -7.03
CA ARG A 445 6.90 -39.17 -7.14
C ARG A 445 6.20 -39.18 -5.77
N ARG A 446 6.78 -39.86 -4.78
CA ARG A 446 6.22 -39.93 -3.42
C ARG A 446 6.39 -38.63 -2.64
N VAL A 447 7.54 -37.97 -2.81
CA VAL A 447 7.83 -36.67 -2.14
C VAL A 447 6.86 -35.58 -2.59
N LEU A 448 6.52 -35.53 -3.88
CA LEU A 448 5.64 -34.48 -4.43
C LEU A 448 4.16 -34.71 -4.04
N LEU A 449 3.71 -35.95 -3.98
CA LEU A 449 2.37 -36.30 -3.46
C LEU A 449 2.26 -36.06 -1.94
N ALA A 450 3.29 -36.41 -1.18
CA ALA A 450 3.31 -36.19 0.27
C ALA A 450 3.33 -34.70 0.63
N ALA A 451 4.14 -33.88 -0.06
CA ALA A 451 4.17 -32.43 0.17
C ALA A 451 2.84 -31.76 -0.14
N LEU A 452 2.13 -32.23 -1.18
CA LEU A 452 0.88 -31.62 -1.62
C LEU A 452 -0.32 -32.12 -0.80
N ALA A 453 -0.31 -33.37 -0.34
CA ALA A 453 -1.25 -33.86 0.67
C ALA A 453 -1.07 -33.13 2.01
N ALA A 454 0.17 -32.89 2.46
CA ALA A 454 0.45 -32.10 3.65
C ALA A 454 -0.08 -30.66 3.51
N ALA A 455 0.09 -30.03 2.35
CA ALA A 455 -0.47 -28.71 2.07
C ALA A 455 -2.01 -28.68 2.10
N VAL A 456 -2.68 -29.69 1.52
CA VAL A 456 -4.15 -29.80 1.58
C VAL A 456 -4.63 -30.03 3.02
N THR A 457 -3.91 -30.82 3.81
CA THR A 457 -4.27 -31.08 5.21
C THR A 457 -4.12 -29.83 6.06
N LEU A 458 -3.04 -29.06 5.87
CA LEU A 458 -2.82 -27.78 6.55
C LEU A 458 -3.88 -26.71 6.21
N VAL A 459 -4.49 -26.76 5.02
CA VAL A 459 -5.58 -25.86 4.62
C VAL A 459 -6.94 -26.29 5.22
N LEU A 460 -7.11 -27.57 5.58
CA LEU A 460 -8.38 -28.10 6.09
C LEU A 460 -8.55 -28.01 7.62
N VAL A 461 -7.47 -27.85 8.39
CA VAL A 461 -7.53 -27.76 9.86
C VAL A 461 -8.35 -26.57 10.38
N PRO A 462 -8.31 -25.36 9.79
CA PRO A 462 -9.08 -24.23 10.31
C PRO A 462 -10.59 -24.32 10.06
N ALA A 463 -11.03 -25.09 9.06
CA ALA A 463 -12.43 -25.12 8.63
C ALA A 463 -13.33 -26.01 9.50
N ALA A 464 -12.76 -26.94 10.26
CA ALA A 464 -13.51 -27.85 11.12
C ALA A 464 -13.79 -27.29 12.52
N ASP A 465 -13.11 -26.22 12.92
CA ASP A 465 -13.15 -25.69 14.30
C ASP A 465 -13.98 -24.41 14.45
N GLN A 466 -14.65 -23.95 13.39
CA GLN A 466 -15.54 -22.80 13.49
C GLN A 466 -16.90 -23.23 14.07
N GLN A 467 -17.06 -23.03 15.39
CA GLN A 467 -18.36 -23.09 16.04
C GLN A 467 -19.34 -22.14 15.34
N ARG A 468 -20.53 -22.65 14.98
CA ARG A 468 -21.62 -21.88 14.38
C ARG A 468 -22.16 -20.86 15.38
N GLY A 469 -21.68 -19.63 15.32
CA GLY A 469 -22.25 -18.47 16.01
C GLY A 469 -22.08 -17.22 15.14
N THR A 470 -22.95 -16.23 15.29
CA THR A 470 -22.75 -14.92 14.67
C THR A 470 -21.44 -14.33 15.20
N PHE A 471 -20.63 -13.82 14.27
CA PHE A 471 -19.33 -13.26 14.56
C PHE A 471 -19.35 -11.81 14.06
N THR A 472 -19.62 -10.88 14.96
CA THR A 472 -19.50 -9.45 14.68
C THR A 472 -18.02 -9.11 14.71
N THR A 473 -17.47 -8.73 13.56
CA THR A 473 -16.07 -8.32 13.41
C THR A 473 -15.85 -6.90 13.92
N ALA A 474 -14.59 -6.52 14.14
CA ALA A 474 -14.25 -5.13 14.46
C ALA A 474 -14.70 -4.16 13.35
N GLY A 475 -14.72 -4.60 12.07
CA GLY A 475 -15.22 -3.83 10.93
C GLY A 475 -16.72 -3.57 11.00
N ASP A 476 -17.52 -4.56 11.38
CA ASP A 476 -18.96 -4.38 11.62
C ASP A 476 -19.23 -3.38 12.75
N CYS A 477 -18.25 -3.19 13.62
CA CYS A 477 -18.26 -2.30 14.77
C CYS A 477 -17.65 -0.93 14.53
N ALA A 478 -16.92 -0.75 13.43
CA ALA A 478 -16.42 0.56 13.05
C ALA A 478 -17.60 1.49 12.78
N SER A 479 -17.57 2.68 13.38
CA SER A 479 -18.38 3.77 12.85
C SER A 479 -17.89 4.06 11.43
N PRO A 480 -18.78 4.38 10.47
CA PRO A 480 -18.34 4.99 9.22
C PRO A 480 -17.37 6.12 9.56
N ASN A 481 -16.31 6.23 8.78
CA ASN A 481 -15.25 7.21 9.01
C ASN A 481 -15.90 8.59 9.17
N TRP A 482 -15.44 9.40 10.12
CA TRP A 482 -16.07 10.67 10.48
C TRP A 482 -16.16 11.66 9.30
N TRP A 483 -15.33 11.48 8.25
CA TRP A 483 -15.38 12.26 7.01
C TRP A 483 -16.32 11.70 5.93
N GLU A 484 -16.80 10.45 6.05
CA GLU A 484 -17.78 9.81 5.15
C GLU A 484 -19.22 9.98 5.64
N GLN A 485 -19.41 10.50 6.86
CA GLN A 485 -20.72 10.92 7.34
C GLN A 485 -21.12 12.22 6.65
N ASP A 486 -21.60 12.10 5.41
CA ASP A 486 -22.55 13.07 4.89
C ASP A 486 -23.69 13.20 5.91
N ARG A 487 -23.93 14.44 6.36
CA ARG A 487 -24.66 14.88 7.58
C ARG A 487 -26.07 14.31 7.80
N GLU A 488 -26.59 13.41 6.99
CA GLU A 488 -28.03 13.21 6.87
C GLU A 488 -28.59 11.95 7.54
N LYS A 489 -27.76 11.03 8.06
CA LYS A 489 -28.25 9.88 8.86
C LYS A 489 -27.31 9.54 10.00
N GLU A 490 -27.46 10.23 11.13
CA GLU A 490 -27.03 9.68 12.41
C GLU A 490 -27.72 8.32 12.59
N LEU A 491 -26.96 7.24 12.41
CA LEU A 491 -27.44 5.91 12.76
C LEU A 491 -27.80 5.93 14.25
N PRO A 492 -28.96 5.37 14.63
CA PRO A 492 -29.34 5.34 16.03
C PRO A 492 -28.22 4.68 16.85
N PRO A 493 -27.85 5.25 18.01
CA PRO A 493 -26.76 4.73 18.81
C PRO A 493 -27.02 3.25 19.11
N ARG A 494 -26.00 2.42 18.91
CA ARG A 494 -26.07 1.00 19.23
C ARG A 494 -26.29 0.90 20.74
N THR A 495 -27.24 0.08 21.18
CA THR A 495 -27.53 -0.15 22.60
C THR A 495 -27.48 -1.62 22.94
N GLY A 496 -27.39 -1.94 24.24
CA GLY A 496 -27.52 -3.30 24.73
C GLY A 496 -26.37 -4.23 24.33
N ALA A 497 -26.73 -5.47 23.98
CA ALA A 497 -25.79 -6.53 23.63
C ALA A 497 -24.88 -6.19 22.43
N ARG A 498 -25.41 -5.51 21.39
CA ARG A 498 -24.62 -5.17 20.19
C ARG A 498 -23.58 -4.10 20.50
N ALA A 499 -23.92 -3.11 21.33
CA ALA A 499 -22.98 -2.09 21.77
C ALA A 499 -21.83 -2.70 22.60
N PHE A 500 -22.17 -3.58 23.54
CA PHE A 500 -21.17 -4.33 24.31
C PHE A 500 -20.23 -5.14 23.41
N VAL A 501 -20.76 -5.93 22.47
CA VAL A 501 -19.93 -6.73 21.57
C VAL A 501 -18.99 -5.82 20.78
N CYS A 502 -19.49 -4.70 20.26
CA CYS A 502 -18.66 -3.79 19.50
C CYS A 502 -17.58 -3.09 20.30
N ARG A 503 -17.90 -2.64 21.52
CA ARG A 503 -16.92 -2.08 22.44
C ARG A 503 -15.87 -3.12 22.84
N ALA A 504 -16.30 -4.36 23.09
CA ALA A 504 -15.41 -5.47 23.38
C ALA A 504 -14.48 -5.82 22.21
N ARG A 505 -14.93 -5.69 20.95
CA ARG A 505 -14.10 -5.90 19.74
C ARG A 505 -13.14 -4.74 19.47
N ALA A 506 -13.58 -3.51 19.70
CA ALA A 506 -12.79 -2.30 19.45
C ALA A 506 -11.75 -2.04 20.55
N GLY A 507 -12.08 -2.30 21.81
CA GLY A 507 -11.22 -2.06 22.97
C GLY A 507 -10.17 -3.14 23.18
N SER A 508 -9.05 -2.79 23.82
CA SER A 508 -7.96 -3.72 24.12
C SER A 508 -8.22 -4.65 25.33
N THR A 509 -9.34 -4.47 26.02
CA THR A 509 -9.57 -4.95 27.40
C THR A 509 -9.77 -6.47 27.51
N LEU A 510 -10.52 -7.11 26.59
CA LEU A 510 -10.74 -8.55 26.63
C LEU A 510 -9.73 -9.31 25.74
N ALA A 511 -8.96 -10.22 26.36
CA ALA A 511 -7.82 -10.89 25.71
C ALA A 511 -8.19 -11.82 24.52
N TYR A 512 -9.40 -12.37 24.50
CA TYR A 512 -9.87 -13.32 23.47
C TYR A 512 -10.93 -12.71 22.54
N ARG A 513 -11.02 -11.38 22.53
CA ARG A 513 -12.03 -10.66 21.76
C ARG A 513 -11.97 -10.93 20.26
N ASP A 514 -10.85 -11.36 19.69
CA ASP A 514 -10.72 -11.54 18.24
C ASP A 514 -11.08 -12.95 17.77
N THR A 515 -11.31 -13.89 18.70
CA THR A 515 -11.56 -15.30 18.38
C THR A 515 -12.86 -15.84 18.95
N ALA A 516 -13.40 -15.21 20.00
CA ALA A 516 -14.68 -15.61 20.57
C ALA A 516 -15.86 -15.23 19.66
N SER A 517 -16.91 -16.05 19.66
CA SER A 517 -18.19 -15.69 19.07
C SER A 517 -18.92 -14.64 19.92
N ASP A 518 -19.90 -13.95 19.33
CA ASP A 518 -20.64 -12.90 20.05
C ASP A 518 -21.37 -13.45 21.28
N GLN A 519 -21.84 -14.71 21.22
CA GLN A 519 -22.47 -15.38 22.35
C GLN A 519 -21.49 -15.63 23.50
N VAL A 520 -20.25 -16.03 23.19
CA VAL A 520 -19.20 -16.23 24.20
C VAL A 520 -18.83 -14.90 24.85
N LEU A 521 -18.71 -13.83 24.06
CA LEU A 521 -18.47 -12.48 24.59
C LEU A 521 -19.61 -12.04 25.50
N LEU A 522 -20.86 -12.17 25.08
CA LEU A 522 -22.03 -11.77 25.89
C LEU A 522 -22.16 -12.58 27.18
N ALA A 523 -21.93 -13.89 27.12
CA ALA A 523 -21.94 -14.74 28.31
C ALA A 523 -20.85 -14.32 29.31
N HIS A 524 -19.65 -14.03 28.82
CA HIS A 524 -18.57 -13.54 29.66
C HIS A 524 -18.87 -12.15 30.23
N GLY A 525 -19.36 -11.21 29.42
CA GLY A 525 -19.76 -9.88 29.88
C GLY A 525 -20.81 -9.92 31.00
N ARG A 526 -21.81 -10.82 30.88
CA ARG A 526 -22.80 -11.03 31.95
C ARG A 526 -22.18 -11.61 33.23
N ARG A 527 -21.21 -12.52 33.11
CA ARG A 527 -20.45 -13.03 34.26
C ARG A 527 -19.68 -11.91 34.94
N LEU A 528 -18.99 -11.06 34.17
CA LEU A 528 -18.27 -9.90 34.69
C LEU A 528 -19.22 -8.89 35.35
N CYS A 529 -20.41 -8.66 34.79
CA CYS A 529 -21.44 -7.83 35.43
C CYS A 529 -21.83 -8.36 36.82
N GLY A 530 -21.92 -9.68 36.99
CA GLY A 530 -22.15 -10.30 38.29
C GLY A 530 -21.03 -10.02 39.31
N VAL A 531 -19.77 -10.07 38.87
CA VAL A 531 -18.60 -9.73 39.72
C VAL A 531 -18.61 -8.24 40.06
N TYR A 532 -18.78 -7.37 39.06
CA TYR A 532 -18.83 -5.91 39.23
C TYR A 532 -19.93 -5.48 40.21
N THR A 533 -21.11 -6.10 40.11
CA THR A 533 -22.26 -5.78 40.99
C THR A 533 -22.01 -6.22 42.44
N ARG A 534 -21.36 -7.37 42.67
CA ARG A 534 -21.05 -7.85 44.03
C ARG A 534 -19.95 -7.04 44.72
N ARG A 535 -19.03 -6.44 43.95
CA ARG A 535 -17.86 -5.70 44.46
C ARG A 535 -17.03 -6.49 45.47
N ASP A 536 -16.92 -7.81 45.31
CA ASP A 536 -16.08 -8.65 46.16
C ASP A 536 -14.58 -8.36 45.87
N PRO A 537 -13.80 -7.85 46.85
CA PRO A 537 -12.39 -7.54 46.63
C PRO A 537 -11.56 -8.72 46.14
N ALA A 538 -11.89 -9.95 46.56
CA ALA A 538 -11.16 -11.15 46.16
C ALA A 538 -11.43 -11.54 44.69
N GLU A 539 -12.66 -11.33 44.20
CA GLU A 539 -12.99 -11.56 42.78
C GLU A 539 -12.36 -10.49 41.88
N LEU A 540 -12.37 -9.23 42.31
CA LEU A 540 -11.74 -8.11 41.59
C LEU A 540 -10.22 -8.26 41.52
N ASP A 541 -9.57 -8.69 42.60
CA ASP A 541 -8.12 -8.93 42.61
C ASP A 541 -7.72 -10.09 41.66
N ARG A 542 -8.55 -11.13 41.56
CA ARG A 542 -8.37 -12.22 40.58
C ARG A 542 -8.51 -11.71 39.15
N LEU A 543 -9.52 -10.89 38.85
CA LEU A 543 -9.69 -10.29 37.52
C LEU A 543 -8.51 -9.41 37.15
N ARG A 544 -8.02 -8.58 38.08
CA ARG A 544 -6.82 -7.75 37.88
C ARG A 544 -5.57 -8.60 37.62
N THR A 545 -5.40 -9.69 38.36
CA THR A 545 -4.21 -10.55 38.24
C THR A 545 -4.23 -11.40 36.97
N HIS A 546 -5.37 -12.01 36.64
CA HIS A 546 -5.46 -12.98 35.54
C HIS A 546 -5.87 -12.36 34.20
N GLU A 547 -6.79 -11.40 34.22
CA GLU A 547 -7.36 -10.79 33.01
C GLU A 547 -6.85 -9.35 32.80
N LYS A 548 -6.11 -8.80 33.76
CA LYS A 548 -5.60 -7.41 33.74
C LYS A 548 -6.72 -6.37 33.63
N LEU A 549 -7.89 -6.68 34.18
CA LEU A 549 -9.04 -5.78 34.20
C LEU A 549 -9.15 -5.08 35.56
N GLY A 550 -9.07 -3.75 35.55
CA GLY A 550 -9.38 -2.90 36.70
C GLY A 550 -10.89 -2.63 36.84
N PRO A 551 -11.34 -2.09 38.00
CA PRO A 551 -12.71 -1.64 38.18
C PRO A 551 -13.17 -0.64 37.11
N ASP A 552 -12.31 0.33 36.77
CA ASP A 552 -12.61 1.40 35.81
C ASP A 552 -12.74 0.84 34.38
N ASP A 553 -11.90 -0.15 34.02
CA ASP A 553 -11.99 -0.85 32.73
C ASP A 553 -13.32 -1.60 32.59
N LEU A 554 -13.77 -2.24 33.68
CA LEU A 554 -15.03 -2.99 33.69
C LEU A 554 -16.24 -2.06 33.53
N GLU A 555 -16.20 -0.87 34.13
CA GLU A 555 -17.30 0.08 34.06
C GLU A 555 -17.57 0.52 32.62
N SER A 556 -16.53 1.01 31.93
CA SER A 556 -16.63 1.43 30.53
C SER A 556 -17.07 0.29 29.61
N VAL A 557 -16.55 -0.92 29.82
CA VAL A 557 -16.85 -2.09 28.98
C VAL A 557 -18.27 -2.61 29.20
N LEU A 558 -18.76 -2.61 30.44
CA LEU A 558 -20.02 -3.29 30.81
C LEU A 558 -21.26 -2.40 30.79
N LYS A 559 -21.13 -1.07 30.70
CA LYS A 559 -22.27 -0.14 30.78
C LYS A 559 -23.43 -0.47 29.82
N ASP A 560 -23.12 -1.08 28.68
CA ASP A 560 -24.13 -1.43 27.68
C ASP A 560 -24.98 -2.66 28.04
N ILE A 561 -24.52 -3.53 28.96
CA ILE A 561 -25.22 -4.78 29.35
C ILE A 561 -25.43 -4.95 30.86
N CYS A 562 -24.85 -4.06 31.67
CA CYS A 562 -24.87 -4.15 33.13
C CYS A 562 -25.49 -2.89 33.74
N PRO A 563 -26.72 -2.96 34.30
CA PRO A 563 -27.40 -1.78 34.84
C PRO A 563 -26.61 -1.04 35.94
N ALA A 564 -25.88 -1.77 36.79
CA ALA A 564 -25.07 -1.17 37.84
C ALA A 564 -23.89 -0.35 37.29
N ALA A 565 -23.21 -0.87 36.25
CA ALA A 565 -22.13 -0.13 35.57
C ALA A 565 -22.69 1.05 34.75
N ALA A 566 -23.87 0.89 34.15
CA ALA A 566 -24.54 1.97 33.43
C ALA A 566 -24.89 3.16 34.35
N ALA A 567 -25.36 2.87 35.57
CA ALA A 567 -25.67 3.90 36.56
C ALA A 567 -24.40 4.61 37.05
N ALA A 568 -23.35 3.86 37.38
CA ALA A 568 -22.06 4.43 37.79
C ALA A 568 -21.47 5.34 36.68
N TRP A 569 -21.47 4.85 35.44
CA TRP A 569 -20.98 5.63 34.30
C TRP A 569 -21.79 6.90 34.08
N ALA A 570 -23.13 6.84 34.22
CA ALA A 570 -23.98 8.01 34.10
C ALA A 570 -23.73 9.04 35.20
N ASP A 571 -23.44 8.60 36.42
CA ASP A 571 -23.09 9.48 37.55
C ASP A 571 -21.74 10.16 37.32
N GLU A 572 -20.74 9.42 36.82
CA GLU A 572 -19.42 9.95 36.43
C GLU A 572 -19.54 10.94 35.26
N GLU A 573 -20.24 10.56 34.19
CA GLU A 573 -20.48 11.43 33.02
C GLU A 573 -21.21 12.71 33.42
N ALA A 574 -22.19 12.64 34.32
CA ALA A 574 -22.86 13.82 34.85
C ALA A 574 -21.93 14.68 35.74
N ALA A 575 -20.97 14.07 36.45
CA ALA A 575 -19.97 14.80 37.23
C ALA A 575 -18.96 15.50 36.31
N ASP A 576 -18.48 14.82 35.28
CA ASP A 576 -17.61 15.37 34.26
C ASP A 576 -18.29 16.49 33.47
N GLU A 577 -19.57 16.32 33.10
CA GLU A 577 -20.34 17.37 32.42
C GLU A 577 -20.47 18.62 33.31
N ARG A 578 -20.72 18.46 34.62
CA ARG A 578 -20.73 19.57 35.57
C ARG A 578 -19.36 20.24 35.67
N ALA A 579 -18.29 19.46 35.83
CA ALA A 579 -16.92 19.98 35.90
C ALA A 579 -16.52 20.72 34.61
N PHE A 580 -16.87 20.16 33.45
CA PHE A 580 -16.64 20.79 32.15
C PHE A 580 -17.49 22.04 31.95
N ALA A 581 -18.74 22.06 32.42
CA ALA A 581 -19.58 23.26 32.40
C ALA A 581 -19.01 24.36 33.31
N GLU A 582 -18.52 24.02 34.50
CA GLU A 582 -17.83 24.93 35.41
C GLU A 582 -16.53 25.47 34.80
N PHE A 583 -15.73 24.61 34.18
CA PHE A 583 -14.53 24.98 33.43
C PHE A 583 -14.86 25.96 32.29
N LYS A 584 -15.83 25.63 31.43
CA LYS A 584 -16.28 26.55 30.35
C LYS A 584 -16.79 27.88 30.90
N ALA A 585 -17.53 27.86 32.00
CA ALA A 585 -17.99 29.08 32.66
C ALA A 585 -16.83 29.90 33.23
N GLU A 586 -15.79 29.25 33.75
CA GLU A 586 -14.55 29.91 34.16
C GLU A 586 -13.81 30.53 32.98
N GLU A 587 -13.61 29.81 31.87
CA GLU A 587 -12.97 30.37 30.68
C GLU A 587 -13.76 31.57 30.11
N ARG A 588 -15.09 31.50 30.10
CA ARG A 588 -15.94 32.66 29.75
C ARG A 588 -15.75 33.84 30.72
N ARG A 589 -15.61 33.58 32.02
CA ARG A 589 -15.31 34.62 33.02
C ARG A 589 -13.92 35.23 32.80
N LYS A 590 -12.91 34.43 32.44
CA LYS A 590 -11.56 34.93 32.07
C LYS A 590 -11.65 35.90 30.90
N CYS A 591 -12.37 35.54 29.83
CA CYS A 591 -12.55 36.43 28.67
C CYS A 591 -13.40 37.66 28.98
N ALA A 592 -14.45 37.54 29.80
CA ALA A 592 -15.26 38.68 30.22
C ALA A 592 -14.48 39.69 31.08
N ALA A 593 -13.56 39.20 31.92
CA ALA A 593 -12.70 40.02 32.79
C ALA A 593 -11.46 40.57 32.07
N THR A 594 -11.10 40.00 30.91
CA THR A 594 -9.99 40.48 30.10
C THR A 594 -10.25 41.94 29.70
N PRO A 595 -9.26 42.85 29.84
CA PRO A 595 -9.44 44.24 29.47
C PRO A 595 -9.96 44.38 28.04
N ARG A 596 -11.12 45.01 27.87
CA ARG A 596 -11.66 45.26 26.53
C ARG A 596 -10.82 46.33 25.84
N HIS A 597 -10.49 46.09 24.58
CA HIS A 597 -9.86 47.10 23.75
C HIS A 597 -10.79 48.30 23.60
N ARG A 598 -10.23 49.52 23.66
CA ARG A 598 -10.96 50.77 23.49
C ARG A 598 -10.40 51.49 22.27
N PRO A 599 -10.95 51.22 21.08
CA PRO A 599 -10.43 51.78 19.83
C PRO A 599 -10.28 53.30 19.89
N LEU A 600 -9.10 53.80 19.51
CA LEU A 600 -8.85 55.25 19.39
C LEU A 600 -9.61 55.89 18.23
N ILE A 601 -10.06 55.09 17.26
CA ILE A 601 -10.95 55.49 16.18
C ILE A 601 -12.09 54.48 16.06
N LYS A 602 -13.26 54.90 15.55
CA LYS A 602 -14.39 53.98 15.36
C LYS A 602 -14.05 52.90 14.31
N PRO A 603 -14.09 51.60 14.66
CA PRO A 603 -13.93 50.52 13.69
C PRO A 603 -15.13 50.47 12.74
N PHE A 604 -14.90 50.02 11.51
CA PHE A 604 -15.98 49.71 10.58
C PHE A 604 -16.79 48.51 11.08
N ARG A 605 -16.09 47.49 11.58
CA ARG A 605 -16.65 46.30 12.21
C ARG A 605 -15.78 45.93 13.41
N ALA A 606 -16.40 45.66 14.56
CA ALA A 606 -15.72 45.10 15.71
C ALA A 606 -16.52 43.91 16.23
N VAL A 607 -15.86 42.77 16.36
CA VAL A 607 -16.45 41.54 16.86
C VAL A 607 -15.61 41.05 18.03
N VAL A 608 -16.20 41.04 19.22
CA VAL A 608 -15.63 40.40 20.40
C VAL A 608 -16.26 39.01 20.48
N LEU A 609 -15.45 37.96 20.45
CA LEU A 609 -15.98 36.61 20.62
C LEU A 609 -16.27 36.40 22.11
N GLU A 610 -17.55 36.16 22.43
CA GLU A 610 -17.99 35.89 23.80
C GLU A 610 -17.48 34.53 24.29
N GLU A 611 -17.36 33.57 23.37
CA GLU A 611 -16.83 32.26 23.68
C GLU A 611 -15.32 32.20 23.47
N PRO A 612 -14.57 31.74 24.48
CA PRO A 612 -13.14 31.48 24.33
C PRO A 612 -12.91 30.45 23.21
N ARG A 613 -11.85 30.66 22.42
CA ARG A 613 -11.46 29.74 21.35
C ARG A 613 -10.33 28.83 21.81
N TRP A 614 -10.39 27.57 21.43
CA TRP A 614 -9.34 26.59 21.71
C TRP A 614 -8.70 26.17 20.41
N THR A 615 -7.47 26.64 20.15
CA THR A 615 -6.76 26.38 18.90
C THR A 615 -5.76 25.25 19.07
N GLU A 616 -5.73 24.26 18.19
CA GLU A 616 -4.77 23.15 18.25
C GLU A 616 -3.42 23.51 17.63
N VAL A 617 -3.43 24.22 16.50
CA VAL A 617 -2.20 24.61 15.77
C VAL A 617 -2.02 26.12 15.62
N GLY A 618 -3.02 26.90 16.03
CA GLY A 618 -3.05 28.35 15.86
C GLY A 618 -4.19 28.79 14.96
N LEU A 619 -4.07 29.95 14.34
CA LEU A 619 -5.05 30.48 13.39
C LEU A 619 -4.36 30.87 12.09
N GLU A 620 -4.94 30.47 10.97
CA GLU A 620 -4.41 30.71 9.64
C GLU A 620 -5.45 31.40 8.75
N MET A 621 -5.01 32.30 7.89
CA MET A 621 -5.83 32.96 6.89
C MET A 621 -5.18 32.65 5.55
N ILE A 622 -5.94 32.01 4.67
CA ILE A 622 -5.44 31.53 3.37
C ILE A 622 -6.37 32.09 2.29
N ASP A 623 -5.79 32.77 1.31
CA ASP A 623 -6.48 33.18 0.09
C ASP A 623 -6.01 32.31 -1.07
N GLU A 624 -6.82 31.32 -1.42
CA GLU A 624 -6.54 30.36 -2.49
C GLU A 624 -6.38 31.04 -3.87
N LEU A 625 -6.97 32.23 -4.08
CA LEU A 625 -6.88 32.95 -5.35
C LEU A 625 -5.63 33.81 -5.47
N SER A 626 -4.84 33.95 -4.41
CA SER A 626 -3.61 34.75 -4.43
C SER A 626 -2.48 34.14 -5.27
N GLY A 627 -2.56 32.84 -5.61
CA GLY A 627 -1.71 32.19 -6.61
C GLY A 627 -0.22 32.09 -6.28
N GLU A 628 0.22 32.47 -5.08
CA GLU A 628 1.62 32.47 -4.66
C GLU A 628 1.89 31.49 -3.51
N GLU A 629 1.89 30.17 -3.77
CA GLU A 629 2.41 29.17 -2.82
C GLU A 629 3.93 29.32 -2.53
N ASN A 630 4.65 30.11 -3.34
CA ASN A 630 6.11 30.28 -3.27
C ASN A 630 6.58 31.61 -2.66
N GLY A 631 5.69 32.37 -2.02
CA GLY A 631 6.09 33.58 -1.29
C GLY A 631 7.09 33.23 -0.17
N THR A 632 8.20 33.98 -0.06
CA THR A 632 9.13 33.79 1.06
C THR A 632 8.41 34.12 2.37
N GLU A 633 8.06 33.09 3.13
CA GLU A 633 7.37 33.21 4.41
C GLU A 633 8.20 34.08 5.37
N THR A 634 7.63 35.22 5.79
CA THR A 634 8.30 36.11 6.72
C THR A 634 7.74 35.90 8.12
N ARG A 635 8.49 35.16 8.94
CA ARG A 635 8.14 34.92 10.34
C ARG A 635 8.72 35.99 11.27
N ARG A 636 7.87 36.59 12.10
CA ARG A 636 8.26 37.49 13.21
C ARG A 636 7.45 37.17 14.45
N GLY A 637 8.13 36.56 15.43
CA GLY A 637 7.53 36.16 16.70
C GLY A 637 6.41 35.16 16.49
N ARG A 638 5.20 35.49 16.96
CA ARG A 638 3.99 34.64 16.82
C ARG A 638 3.24 34.80 15.51
N VAL A 639 3.72 35.63 14.59
CA VAL A 639 3.05 35.90 13.31
C VAL A 639 3.96 35.51 12.16
N SER A 640 3.39 34.84 11.18
CA SER A 640 4.04 34.56 9.90
C SER A 640 3.15 34.97 8.75
N SER A 641 3.73 35.53 7.70
CA SER A 641 2.94 36.05 6.57
C SER A 641 3.68 35.94 5.24
N SER A 642 2.92 35.71 4.19
CA SER A 642 3.26 35.91 2.78
C SER A 642 2.04 36.48 2.04
N PRO A 643 2.15 36.94 0.78
CA PRO A 643 0.98 37.36 0.01
C PRO A 643 -0.09 36.25 0.01
N GLY A 644 -1.31 36.60 0.43
CA GLY A 644 -2.44 35.67 0.56
C GLY A 644 -2.37 34.66 1.71
N TYR A 645 -1.37 34.74 2.60
CA TYR A 645 -1.25 33.81 3.72
C TYR A 645 -0.82 34.52 5.02
N LEU A 646 -1.48 34.18 6.11
CA LEU A 646 -1.16 34.65 7.46
C LEU A 646 -1.33 33.51 8.44
N SER A 647 -0.34 33.25 9.29
CA SER A 647 -0.41 32.25 10.36
C SER A 647 -0.07 32.85 11.71
N LEU A 648 -0.88 32.55 12.72
CA LEU A 648 -0.81 33.03 14.09
C LEU A 648 -0.54 31.86 15.03
N TYR A 649 0.64 31.85 15.66
CA TYR A 649 1.10 30.81 16.56
C TYR A 649 0.64 31.07 18.00
N LEU A 650 -0.47 30.43 18.36
CA LEU A 650 -1.06 30.45 19.70
C LEU A 650 -0.63 29.21 20.51
N SER A 651 -0.92 29.17 21.81
CA SER A 651 -0.59 28.00 22.63
C SER A 651 -1.80 27.08 22.70
N PRO A 652 -1.67 25.79 22.37
CA PRO A 652 -2.80 24.87 22.40
C PRO A 652 -3.23 24.48 23.81
N GLU A 653 -2.45 24.83 24.84
CA GLU A 653 -2.78 24.53 26.23
C GLU A 653 -3.76 25.53 26.84
N PHE A 654 -3.98 26.68 26.19
CA PHE A 654 -4.77 27.78 26.73
C PHE A 654 -5.85 28.21 25.76
N HIS A 655 -7.00 28.60 26.32
CA HIS A 655 -8.02 29.29 25.55
C HIS A 655 -7.57 30.71 25.19
N VAL A 656 -8.05 31.20 24.05
CA VAL A 656 -7.79 32.56 23.58
C VAL A 656 -9.07 33.39 23.52
N CYS A 657 -9.01 34.57 24.12
CA CYS A 657 -10.03 35.60 24.06
C CYS A 657 -9.75 36.48 22.85
N VAL A 658 -10.56 36.34 21.79
CA VAL A 658 -10.30 36.97 20.50
C VAL A 658 -11.20 38.19 20.29
N THR A 659 -10.58 39.30 19.89
CA THR A 659 -11.26 40.49 19.36
C THR A 659 -10.81 40.74 17.92
N LEU A 660 -11.77 40.96 17.03
CA LEU A 660 -11.54 41.20 15.61
C LEU A 660 -12.03 42.60 15.26
N GLU A 661 -11.20 43.40 14.62
CA GLU A 661 -11.56 44.77 14.25
C GLU A 661 -11.15 45.09 12.81
N THR A 662 -12.10 45.57 12.02
CA THR A 662 -11.85 46.03 10.65
C THR A 662 -11.98 47.55 10.62
N TYR A 663 -11.03 48.23 9.99
CA TYR A 663 -11.02 49.69 9.86
C TYR A 663 -10.97 50.12 8.39
N ALA A 664 -11.67 51.22 8.06
CA ALA A 664 -11.62 51.81 6.72
C ALA A 664 -10.31 52.59 6.45
N ARG A 665 -9.53 52.88 7.50
CA ARG A 665 -8.25 53.59 7.46
C ARG A 665 -7.32 53.06 8.54
N ARG A 666 -6.01 53.32 8.41
CA ARG A 666 -4.99 52.89 9.37
C ARG A 666 -5.30 53.37 10.79
N PRO A 667 -5.52 52.47 11.78
CA PRO A 667 -5.69 52.83 13.17
C PRO A 667 -4.34 53.21 13.81
N PRO A 668 -4.34 54.12 14.82
CA PRO A 668 -3.15 54.42 15.62
C PRO A 668 -2.54 53.15 16.24
N VAL A 669 -1.23 53.17 16.50
CA VAL A 669 -0.52 52.00 17.07
C VAL A 669 -0.63 52.03 18.59
N GLU A 670 -1.16 50.96 19.18
CA GLU A 670 -1.34 50.79 20.62
C GLU A 670 -0.43 49.66 21.13
N THR A 671 0.64 50.00 21.86
CA THR A 671 1.57 49.00 22.42
C THR A 671 1.44 48.82 23.93
N GLU A 672 0.72 49.72 24.60
CA GLU A 672 0.53 49.64 26.05
C GLU A 672 -0.39 48.48 26.41
N GLY A 673 0.01 47.66 27.40
CA GLY A 673 -0.75 46.49 27.83
C GLY A 673 -0.68 45.28 26.88
N TRP A 674 0.18 45.33 25.86
CA TRP A 674 0.42 44.24 24.92
C TRP A 674 1.87 43.75 25.01
N GLU A 675 2.08 42.44 25.02
CA GLU A 675 3.42 41.86 25.03
C GLU A 675 4.07 41.91 23.66
N GLU A 676 3.26 41.69 22.62
CA GLU A 676 3.70 41.64 21.25
C GLU A 676 2.66 42.31 20.34
N VAL A 677 3.13 43.20 19.46
CA VAL A 677 2.31 43.82 18.42
C VAL A 677 3.06 43.72 17.10
N VAL A 678 2.52 42.96 16.16
CA VAL A 678 3.12 42.71 14.85
C VAL A 678 2.14 43.14 13.76
N GLU A 679 2.63 43.86 12.77
CA GLU A 679 1.85 44.29 11.60
C GLU A 679 2.48 43.75 10.32
N VAL A 680 1.68 43.03 9.54
CA VAL A 680 2.07 42.34 8.32
C VAL A 680 1.22 42.83 7.13
N GLY A 681 1.72 42.62 5.92
CA GLY A 681 0.91 42.77 4.71
C GLY A 681 0.13 41.49 4.43
N TYR A 682 -1.06 41.62 3.85
CA TYR A 682 -1.89 40.53 3.39
C TYR A 682 -2.55 40.93 2.07
N LEU A 683 -2.51 40.05 1.08
CA LEU A 683 -3.18 40.26 -0.21
C LEU A 683 -4.49 39.47 -0.22
N ASN A 684 -5.62 40.17 -0.23
CA ASN A 684 -6.95 39.57 -0.31
C ASN A 684 -7.45 39.60 -1.77
N ALA A 685 -7.29 38.50 -2.49
CA ALA A 685 -7.76 38.33 -3.87
C ALA A 685 -9.21 37.83 -3.93
N SER A 686 -9.61 36.99 -2.99
CA SER A 686 -10.96 36.41 -2.89
C SER A 686 -12.03 37.42 -2.50
N GLY A 687 -11.66 38.44 -1.71
CA GLY A 687 -12.61 39.31 -1.02
C GLY A 687 -12.93 38.82 0.39
N GLU A 688 -12.44 37.66 0.82
CA GLU A 688 -12.67 37.09 2.14
C GLU A 688 -11.38 37.01 2.96
N MET A 689 -11.46 37.34 4.25
CA MET A 689 -10.35 37.30 5.20
C MET A 689 -10.79 36.60 6.49
N THR A 690 -10.91 35.28 6.42
CA THR A 690 -11.31 34.44 7.55
C THR A 690 -10.09 33.75 8.16
N LEU A 691 -9.91 33.92 9.47
CA LEU A 691 -8.93 33.14 10.23
C LEU A 691 -9.57 31.81 10.61
N MET A 692 -8.89 30.71 10.35
CA MET A 692 -9.36 29.37 10.67
C MET A 692 -8.28 28.54 11.36
N ASP A 693 -8.69 27.57 12.16
CA ASP A 693 -7.82 26.50 12.63
C ASP A 693 -8.21 25.23 11.88
N GLY A 694 -7.34 24.80 10.98
CA GLY A 694 -7.61 23.65 10.10
C GLY A 694 -7.80 22.33 10.84
N LEU A 695 -7.32 22.21 12.09
CA LEU A 695 -7.50 20.99 12.89
C LEU A 695 -8.74 21.04 13.78
N SER A 696 -8.98 22.16 14.48
CA SER A 696 -10.15 22.27 15.36
C SER A 696 -11.44 22.65 14.63
N GLY A 697 -11.36 23.07 13.36
CA GLY A 697 -12.49 23.52 12.56
C GLY A 697 -13.04 24.89 12.97
N ILE A 698 -12.33 25.62 13.83
CA ILE A 698 -12.71 26.99 14.19
C ILE A 698 -12.59 27.87 12.96
N VAL A 699 -13.65 28.63 12.66
CA VAL A 699 -13.63 29.69 11.64
C VAL A 699 -14.08 30.99 12.28
N LEU A 700 -13.23 32.01 12.17
CA LEU A 700 -13.48 33.33 12.72
C LEU A 700 -14.23 34.21 11.72
N PRO A 701 -15.02 35.19 12.21
CA PRO A 701 -15.71 36.14 11.35
C PRO A 701 -14.77 36.87 10.39
N ASP A 702 -15.27 37.08 9.16
CA ASP A 702 -14.54 37.77 8.10
C ASP A 702 -14.06 39.18 8.51
N LEU A 703 -12.76 39.42 8.31
CA LEU A 703 -12.05 40.67 8.57
C LEU A 703 -12.03 41.62 7.36
N SER A 704 -12.51 41.20 6.19
CA SER A 704 -12.52 42.02 4.99
C SER A 704 -13.35 43.29 5.18
N LEU A 705 -12.98 44.38 4.49
CA LEU A 705 -13.77 45.61 4.50
C LEU A 705 -14.95 45.48 3.50
N GLY A 706 -15.93 44.63 3.84
CA GLY A 706 -17.13 44.40 3.04
C GLY A 706 -16.86 43.73 1.71
N GLY A 707 -16.06 42.65 1.69
CA GLY A 707 -15.71 41.92 0.47
C GLY A 707 -14.64 42.59 -0.38
N ARG A 708 -14.05 43.70 0.09
CA ARG A 708 -13.08 44.47 -0.69
C ARG A 708 -11.80 43.66 -0.93
N GLN A 709 -11.45 43.51 -2.20
CA GLN A 709 -10.18 42.91 -2.64
C GLN A 709 -9.02 43.92 -2.59
N GLY A 710 -7.79 43.40 -2.57
CA GLY A 710 -6.54 44.15 -2.66
C GLY A 710 -5.65 44.01 -1.42
N HIS A 711 -4.71 44.94 -1.26
CA HIS A 711 -3.75 44.92 -0.15
C HIS A 711 -4.36 45.40 1.16
N TYR A 712 -4.14 44.60 2.19
CA TYR A 712 -4.45 44.88 3.58
C TYR A 712 -3.18 44.90 4.41
N ARG A 713 -3.26 45.62 5.53
CA ARG A 713 -2.35 45.48 6.65
C ARG A 713 -3.12 44.82 7.78
N VAL A 714 -2.57 43.73 8.29
CA VAL A 714 -3.13 43.01 9.44
C VAL A 714 -2.20 43.26 10.63
N ARG A 715 -2.74 43.85 11.70
CA ARG A 715 -2.02 44.08 12.95
C ARG A 715 -2.55 43.15 14.03
N VAL A 716 -1.65 42.35 14.57
CA VAL A 716 -1.94 41.35 15.59
C VAL A 716 -1.33 41.81 16.90
N HIS A 717 -2.17 41.92 17.93
CA HIS A 717 -1.77 42.21 19.29
C HIS A 717 -1.97 40.96 20.15
N PHE A 718 -0.93 40.57 20.87
CA PHE A 718 -0.91 39.40 21.74
C PHE A 718 -0.47 39.79 23.15
N ALA A 719 -1.13 39.22 24.15
CA ALA A 719 -0.74 39.31 25.55
C ALA A 719 -1.25 38.10 26.36
N TRP A 720 -0.57 37.79 27.45
CA TRP A 720 -1.13 36.93 28.50
C TRP A 720 -1.97 37.76 29.47
N PHE A 721 -3.12 37.21 29.86
CA PHE A 721 -3.95 37.77 30.92
C PHE A 721 -3.80 36.93 32.19
N PRO A 722 -3.25 37.48 33.28
CA PRO A 722 -3.16 36.78 34.55
C PRO A 722 -4.55 36.50 35.15
N TRP A 723 -4.72 35.34 35.78
CA TRP A 723 -5.99 34.95 36.39
C TRP A 723 -5.75 34.19 37.70
N LYS A 724 -6.41 34.61 38.79
CA LYS A 724 -6.34 33.96 40.12
C LYS A 724 -4.90 33.62 40.59
N GLY A 725 -3.94 34.51 40.34
CA GLY A 725 -2.54 34.32 40.75
C GLY A 725 -1.67 33.58 39.73
N GLU A 726 -2.25 33.02 38.67
CA GLU A 726 -1.50 32.44 37.55
C GLU A 726 -1.10 33.54 36.56
N ARG A 727 0.20 33.60 36.23
CA ARG A 727 0.73 34.59 35.29
C ARG A 727 0.26 34.38 33.85
N LEU A 728 0.05 33.13 33.45
CA LEU A 728 -0.36 32.70 32.11
C LEU A 728 -1.80 32.17 32.15
N GLY A 729 -2.75 32.96 32.64
CA GLY A 729 -4.11 32.48 32.91
C GLY A 729 -4.96 32.23 31.66
N THR A 730 -4.88 33.12 30.66
CA THR A 730 -5.51 32.96 29.33
C THR A 730 -4.77 33.81 28.30
N GLN A 731 -4.93 33.47 27.03
CA GLN A 731 -4.38 34.28 25.93
C GLN A 731 -5.38 35.37 25.53
N ARG A 732 -4.87 36.57 25.24
CA ARG A 732 -5.65 37.68 24.70
C ARG A 732 -5.11 38.01 23.31
N LEU A 733 -6.00 37.96 22.32
CA LEU A 733 -5.69 38.23 20.92
C LEU A 733 -6.58 39.35 20.39
N LEU A 734 -5.97 40.35 19.77
CA LEU A 734 -6.68 41.38 19.01
C LEU A 734 -6.10 41.44 17.60
N VAL A 735 -6.93 41.17 16.60
CA VAL A 735 -6.56 41.20 15.18
C VAL A 735 -7.28 42.37 14.52
N MET A 736 -6.50 43.31 14.00
CA MET A 736 -6.99 44.45 13.26
C MET A 736 -6.67 44.31 11.77
N ALA A 737 -7.62 44.57 10.89
CA ALA A 737 -7.41 44.62 9.44
C ALA A 737 -7.80 45.99 8.87
N TYR A 738 -7.00 46.53 7.97
CA TYR A 738 -7.32 47.76 7.25
C TYR A 738 -6.66 47.83 5.86
N PRO A 739 -7.30 48.48 4.87
CA PRO A 739 -6.69 48.64 3.56
C PRO A 739 -5.44 49.53 3.64
N ALA A 740 -4.30 49.01 3.18
CA ALA A 740 -3.06 49.78 3.03
C ALA A 740 -2.05 48.95 2.21
N PRO A 741 -1.21 49.61 1.39
CA PRO A 741 -0.19 48.92 0.62
C PRO A 741 1.00 48.48 1.50
N GLY A 742 1.71 47.44 1.04
CA GLY A 742 3.04 47.07 1.51
C GLY A 742 3.11 45.80 2.36
N ASP A 743 4.12 44.97 2.05
CA ASP A 743 4.30 43.63 2.63
C ASP A 743 5.32 43.58 3.77
N LYS A 744 5.86 44.75 4.15
CA LYS A 744 6.89 44.85 5.17
C LYS A 744 6.35 44.43 6.54
N VAL A 745 6.96 43.43 7.16
CA VAL A 745 6.64 43.07 8.54
C VAL A 745 7.23 44.12 9.50
N VAL A 746 6.39 44.64 10.39
CA VAL A 746 6.75 45.65 11.40
C VAL A 746 6.42 45.10 12.78
N THR A 747 7.41 45.00 13.66
CA THR A 747 7.20 44.65 15.07
C THR A 747 7.27 45.92 15.90
N TYR A 748 6.21 46.22 16.64
CA TYR A 748 6.19 47.32 17.59
C TYR A 748 6.51 46.77 18.98
N ARG A 749 7.64 47.19 19.54
CA ARG A 749 7.99 46.87 20.93
C ARG A 749 7.47 47.98 21.82
N GLY A 750 6.64 47.63 22.80
CA GLY A 750 6.30 48.54 23.89
C GLY A 750 7.57 48.95 24.65
N ARG A 751 7.59 50.14 25.26
CA ARG A 751 8.59 50.47 26.27
C ARG A 751 8.42 49.46 27.41
N ARG A 752 9.36 48.53 27.57
CA ARG A 752 9.43 47.68 28.78
C ARG A 752 9.44 48.61 29.98
N ARG A 753 8.43 48.52 30.85
CA ARG A 753 8.47 49.12 32.19
C ARG A 753 9.33 48.26 33.10
#